data_AF-A0A162AAD9-F1
#
_entry.id   AF-A0A162AAD9-F1
#
_cell.length_a   1.000
_cell.length_b   1.000
_cell.length_c   1.000
_cell.angle_alpha   90.00
_cell.angle_beta   90.00
_cell.angle_gamma   90.00
#
_symmetry.space_group_name_H-M   'P 1'
#
loop_
_entity.id
_entity.type
_entity.pdbx_description
1 polymer ?
#
loop_
_entity_poly.entity_id
_entity_poly.type
_entity_poly.pdbx_seq_one_letter_code
_entity_poly.pdbx_strand_id
1 'polypeptide(L)'
;MAPMTFKSDQAMHKNKLQEYAQKSGLPLPVYTTDNGGFDHKPKFQSTVLVDGMEYRSERSFSRIIFAENDVAKIALECIKKNMKIAESCSIHMQEPKISKSILYEFAIKSRTEVPTYRTNCAEEAEPVFVSTCTFNGKSYTSEIAGSKKMAEQFAARKAIQSLLENRPDHTSATQYGGMLGDSNQRKRRNEVNYSGVKRFLREKNFKQTIPQVMVEEGEEISYETVTTTLRRAVHFFAALQADDGHWPAEIAGPLFFLPPLVMCVYITGHLNSVFPPEYCKEIFRYIYCHQSFGSQEWDTGFAIQALLASDLTNEITETLMKGHHFIKESQCCLLFSLMPPEVVGDKMEDIQFFDAVNIILSLQSKNGGLPAWELAGSSKWLEVEWKNVTRLCNTVRVLTVNGEYPGPTITVYEGDNVQIKVNNRGPDNTTIHWHGVKQLRTGWADGPAYVTQCPITQGNSYTYKFTVTAQRGTLWWHAHYSWQRATVHGAFIIKPRKPYPFPARIREEIPIILGEWWNGPVQAIEDYMKLTGDGPNSSNAYTFNGLPGSLYPCSNKDTFVQKVEGGQTYMLRIINAALNQELFFTVENHTMTVVEVDATYTKPFTTTAIMITPGQTTTVLLATDQKPGSTGMFVMAARPYLTSLFPFDNSTSIGFLKYKASGTLKLKPQTPSLGYIPSSLPKMEDTVFATKFTDNLRSLGTTEYPCNVPKQIDKRVITTISLNLQDCPKNKTCKGLYGKIFSASMNNISFVRPKMSILECHYKNLSNSGIDNNFPEKPPNAFDYTGVDALSENMNSEFGTKILAVPYGTKLEIVLQDTGFMNLENHPIHIHGHNFYIVGTGLGNFNPAKDPANYNLVDPPERNTVGVPMGGWAALRINADNPGVWFIHCHLEEHTSWGLAMGLMVKSGSKPSQCMLPLPDDFPSC
;
A
#
# COMPACT_ATOMS: atom_id res chain seq x y z
N MET A 1 45.31 13.09 -23.45
CA MET A 1 45.35 13.14 -21.96
C MET A 1 44.21 14.03 -21.51
N ALA A 2 43.13 13.43 -21.00
CA ALA A 2 41.92 14.11 -20.58
C ALA A 2 41.71 13.91 -19.06
N PRO A 3 41.16 14.90 -18.35
CA PRO A 3 41.05 14.86 -16.89
C PRO A 3 39.91 13.96 -16.41
N MET A 4 40.19 13.18 -15.36
CA MET A 4 39.23 12.41 -14.58
C MET A 4 38.30 13.35 -13.81
N THR A 5 36.99 13.26 -14.02
CA THR A 5 35.98 13.82 -13.10
C THR A 5 35.50 12.72 -12.15
N PHE A 6 35.94 12.84 -10.90
CA PHE A 6 35.54 12.00 -9.77
C PHE A 6 34.13 12.34 -9.25
N LYS A 7 33.45 11.29 -8.78
CA LYS A 7 32.14 11.21 -8.13
C LYS A 7 31.90 12.29 -7.06
N SER A 8 30.75 12.95 -7.09
CA SER A 8 30.20 13.67 -5.94
C SER A 8 29.19 12.78 -5.20
N ASP A 9 29.71 11.94 -4.30
CA ASP A 9 28.89 11.28 -3.28
C ASP A 9 29.73 11.26 -1.99
N GLN A 10 29.86 12.43 -1.36
CA GLN A 10 30.52 12.59 -0.07
C GLN A 10 29.49 13.09 0.95
N ALA A 11 28.88 12.15 1.67
CA ALA A 11 28.13 12.45 2.87
C ALA A 11 29.05 13.15 3.91
N MET A 12 28.57 14.24 4.51
CA MET A 12 29.26 14.92 5.61
C MET A 12 29.06 14.13 6.92
N HIS A 13 30.02 13.26 7.25
CA HIS A 13 30.05 12.45 8.47
C HIS A 13 30.31 13.30 9.73
N LYS A 14 30.92 14.49 9.60
CA LYS A 14 31.04 15.45 10.72
C LYS A 14 29.67 15.83 11.29
N ASN A 15 28.70 16.13 10.44
CA ASN A 15 27.34 16.51 10.87
C ASN A 15 26.64 15.34 11.58
N LYS A 16 26.83 14.11 11.09
CA LYS A 16 26.27 12.92 11.72
C LYS A 16 26.89 12.61 13.08
N LEU A 17 28.20 12.83 13.25
CA LEU A 17 28.86 12.63 14.53
C LEU A 17 28.47 13.72 15.54
N GLN A 18 28.28 14.95 15.06
CA GLN A 18 27.77 16.05 15.87
C GLN A 18 26.32 15.81 16.32
N GLU A 19 25.45 15.37 15.41
CA GLU A 19 24.06 15.00 15.71
C GLU A 19 24.01 13.83 16.71
N TYR A 20 24.91 12.85 16.59
CA TYR A 20 25.05 11.78 17.57
C TYR A 20 25.42 12.32 18.95
N ALA A 21 26.47 13.14 19.05
CA ALA A 21 26.89 13.70 20.34
C ALA A 21 25.77 14.50 21.01
N GLN A 22 25.04 15.32 20.24
CA GLN A 22 23.89 16.10 20.73
C GLN A 22 22.75 15.19 21.21
N LYS A 23 22.36 14.19 20.43
CA LYS A 23 21.30 13.24 20.82
C LYS A 23 21.68 12.39 22.02
N SER A 24 22.98 12.14 22.22
CA SER A 24 23.50 11.36 23.33
C SER A 24 23.87 12.21 24.55
N GLY A 25 23.66 13.53 24.52
CA GLY A 25 23.99 14.44 25.64
C GLY A 25 25.49 14.59 25.91
N LEU A 26 26.33 14.30 24.91
CA LEU A 26 27.78 14.36 24.99
C LEU A 26 28.31 15.74 24.54
N PRO A 27 29.52 16.15 25.00
CA PRO A 27 30.19 17.32 24.44
C PRO A 27 30.35 17.21 22.92
N LEU A 28 30.23 18.34 22.21
CA LEU A 28 30.36 18.37 20.75
C LEU A 28 31.75 17.87 20.32
N PRO A 29 31.85 17.14 19.20
CA PRO A 29 33.13 16.56 18.77
C PRO A 29 34.17 17.65 18.47
N VAL A 30 35.33 17.59 19.11
CA VAL A 30 36.42 18.56 18.93
C VAL A 30 37.46 17.97 17.99
N TYR A 31 37.75 18.67 16.90
CA TYR A 31 38.73 18.24 15.90
C TYR A 31 40.05 18.99 16.04
N THR A 32 41.16 18.26 15.97
CA THR A 32 42.51 18.83 15.88
C THR A 32 43.17 18.32 14.61
N THR A 33 43.81 19.19 13.81
CA THR A 33 44.39 18.79 12.53
C THR A 33 45.84 19.24 12.41
N ASP A 34 46.73 18.28 12.15
CA ASP A 34 48.16 18.50 11.95
C ASP A 34 48.50 18.48 10.46
N ASN A 35 49.32 19.44 10.00
CA ASN A 35 49.92 19.39 8.66
C ASN A 35 51.34 18.80 8.74
N GLY A 36 51.49 17.55 8.33
CA GLY A 36 52.78 16.86 8.24
C GLY A 36 53.47 16.95 6.86
N GLY A 37 52.95 17.78 5.94
CA GLY A 37 53.51 17.98 4.60
C GLY A 37 54.25 19.31 4.45
N PHE A 38 55.01 19.46 3.37
CA PHE A 38 55.65 20.75 3.03
C PHE A 38 54.59 21.79 2.63
N ASP A 39 54.89 23.08 2.78
CA ASP A 39 53.94 24.18 2.48
C ASP A 39 53.36 24.11 1.06
N HIS A 40 54.14 23.64 0.09
CA HIS A 40 53.72 23.48 -1.31
C HIS A 40 53.01 22.14 -1.59
N LYS A 41 52.93 21.24 -0.61
CA LYS A 41 52.25 19.93 -0.72
C LYS A 41 51.77 19.43 0.67
N PRO A 42 50.75 20.08 1.25
CA PRO A 42 50.30 19.78 2.60
C PRO A 42 49.70 18.38 2.72
N LYS A 43 49.87 17.77 3.89
CA LYS A 43 49.36 16.45 4.25
C LYS A 43 48.75 16.53 5.64
N PHE A 44 47.43 16.64 5.69
CA PHE A 44 46.66 16.80 6.90
C PHE A 44 46.25 15.45 7.48
N GLN A 45 46.40 15.28 8.78
CA GLN A 45 45.77 14.23 9.57
C GLN A 45 44.99 14.87 10.71
N SER A 46 43.80 14.36 10.97
CA SER A 46 42.91 14.92 11.99
C SER A 46 42.64 13.89 13.08
N THR A 47 42.55 14.36 14.32
CA THR A 47 41.95 13.64 15.44
C THR A 47 40.60 14.25 15.79
N VAL A 48 39.69 13.43 16.32
CA VAL A 48 38.42 13.89 16.90
C VAL A 48 38.24 13.28 18.28
N LEU A 49 37.94 14.13 19.26
CA LEU A 49 37.56 13.72 20.60
C LEU A 49 36.02 13.74 20.72
N VAL A 50 35.42 12.59 21.00
CA VAL A 50 33.98 12.46 21.23
C VAL A 50 33.74 11.32 22.24
N ASP A 51 32.88 11.55 23.23
CA ASP A 51 32.63 10.60 24.33
C ASP A 51 33.88 10.26 25.17
N GLY A 52 34.78 11.23 25.37
CA GLY A 52 36.05 11.02 26.08
C GLY A 52 37.07 10.12 25.35
N MET A 53 36.73 9.64 24.15
CA MET A 53 37.59 8.80 23.32
C MET A 53 38.11 9.60 22.12
N GLU A 54 39.42 9.49 21.88
CA GLU A 54 40.09 10.14 20.76
C GLU A 54 40.25 9.15 19.60
N TYR A 55 39.81 9.59 18.42
CA TYR A 55 39.95 8.85 17.17
C TYR A 55 40.88 9.61 16.24
N ARG A 56 41.67 8.91 15.41
CA ARG A 56 42.62 9.52 14.48
C ARG A 56 42.40 9.02 13.06
N SER A 57 42.51 9.91 12.08
CA SER A 57 42.43 9.54 10.66
C SER A 57 43.57 8.58 10.29
N GLU A 58 43.25 7.45 9.66
CA GLU A 58 44.25 6.40 9.34
C GLU A 58 45.23 6.81 8.23
N ARG A 59 44.87 7.80 7.41
CA ARG A 59 45.67 8.27 6.26
C ARG A 59 45.75 9.79 6.22
N SER A 60 46.74 10.31 5.51
CA SER A 60 46.92 11.76 5.32
C SER A 60 46.22 12.26 4.05
N PHE A 61 45.67 13.47 4.10
CA PHE A 61 44.87 14.07 3.04
C PHE A 61 45.45 15.41 2.58
N SER A 62 45.19 15.79 1.33
CA SER A 62 45.64 17.09 0.80
C SER A 62 44.80 18.28 1.28
N ARG A 63 43.66 18.04 1.93
CA ARG A 63 42.77 19.07 2.48
C ARG A 63 42.25 18.66 3.86
N ILE A 64 42.19 19.62 4.79
CA ILE A 64 41.73 19.46 6.18
C ILE A 64 40.34 18.81 6.25
N ILE A 65 39.40 19.30 5.44
CA ILE A 65 38.00 18.84 5.48
C ILE A 65 37.85 17.33 5.21
N PHE A 66 38.75 16.74 4.42
CA PHE A 66 38.73 15.31 4.15
C PHE A 66 39.32 14.49 5.29
N ALA A 67 40.37 15.00 5.94
CA ALA A 67 40.94 14.38 7.13
C ALA A 67 39.93 14.37 8.29
N GLU A 68 39.22 15.47 8.50
CA GLU A 68 38.19 15.58 9.54
C GLU A 68 36.96 14.71 9.25
N ASN A 69 36.53 14.62 7.98
CA ASN A 69 35.38 13.79 7.62
C ASN A 69 35.70 12.29 7.70
N ASP A 70 36.93 11.89 7.42
CA ASP A 70 37.42 10.51 7.54
C ASP A 70 37.49 10.07 9.01
N VAL A 71 38.05 10.91 9.89
CA VAL A 71 38.10 10.59 11.32
C VAL A 71 36.70 10.58 11.97
N ALA A 72 35.78 11.45 11.51
CA ALA A 72 34.39 11.43 11.97
C ALA A 72 33.66 10.14 11.61
N LYS A 73 33.96 9.58 10.43
CA LYS A 73 33.42 8.28 9.99
C LYS A 73 33.94 7.15 10.87
N ILE A 74 35.24 7.11 11.15
CA ILE A 74 35.87 6.09 12.01
C ILE A 74 35.23 6.09 13.41
N ALA A 75 35.09 7.28 14.01
CA ALA A 75 34.44 7.44 15.31
C ALA A 75 33.01 6.87 15.31
N LEU A 76 32.18 7.23 14.31
CA LEU A 76 30.80 6.74 14.19
C LEU A 76 30.70 5.22 14.02
N GLU A 77 31.61 4.61 13.27
CA GLU A 77 31.63 3.16 13.06
C GLU A 77 32.00 2.40 14.33
N CYS A 78 33.01 2.89 15.07
CA CYS A 78 33.38 2.34 16.37
C CYS A 78 32.25 2.45 17.40
N ILE A 79 31.60 3.61 17.48
CA ILE A 79 30.46 3.86 18.39
C ILE A 79 29.30 2.88 18.11
N LYS A 80 28.93 2.70 16.84
CA LYS A 80 27.84 1.78 16.45
C LYS A 80 28.13 0.31 16.80
N LYS A 81 29.40 -0.09 16.74
CA LYS A 81 29.81 -1.46 17.08
C LYS A 81 29.68 -1.72 18.58
N ASN A 82 29.96 -0.72 19.42
CA ASN A 82 29.81 -0.81 20.87
C ASN A 82 28.33 -0.81 21.33
N MET A 83 27.44 -0.06 20.65
CA MET A 83 26.00 -0.06 20.94
C MET A 83 25.32 -1.44 20.76
N LYS A 84 25.70 -2.20 19.72
CA LYS A 84 25.16 -3.55 19.47
C LYS A 84 25.49 -4.57 20.56
N ILE A 85 26.55 -4.34 21.33
CA ILE A 85 26.98 -5.23 22.42
C ILE A 85 26.23 -4.88 23.73
N ALA A 86 25.86 -3.60 23.91
CA ALA A 86 25.14 -3.14 25.10
C ALA A 86 23.63 -3.47 25.05
N GLU A 87 22.99 -3.40 23.88
CA GLU A 87 21.55 -3.69 23.73
C GLU A 87 21.20 -5.16 23.97
N SER A 88 22.13 -6.11 23.76
CA SER A 88 21.85 -7.54 23.97
C SER A 88 21.82 -7.96 25.44
N CYS A 89 22.29 -7.13 26.38
CA CYS A 89 22.32 -7.45 27.81
C CYS A 89 21.21 -6.78 28.63
N SER A 90 20.64 -5.66 28.16
CA SER A 90 19.74 -4.83 28.97
C SER A 90 18.26 -5.24 28.93
N ILE A 91 17.84 -6.04 27.94
CA ILE A 91 16.43 -6.36 27.68
C ILE A 91 15.88 -7.49 28.58
N HIS A 92 16.74 -8.28 29.24
CA HIS A 92 16.32 -9.52 29.95
C HIS A 92 16.27 -9.45 31.49
N MET A 93 16.49 -8.28 32.11
CA MET A 93 16.60 -8.14 33.58
C MET A 93 15.27 -8.01 34.37
N GLN A 94 14.12 -7.89 33.70
CA GLN A 94 12.86 -7.60 34.38
C GLN A 94 12.07 -8.84 34.84
N GLU A 95 12.40 -10.05 34.36
CA GLU A 95 11.69 -11.27 34.74
C GLU A 95 12.57 -12.28 35.50
N PRO A 96 12.33 -12.52 36.79
CA PRO A 96 13.17 -13.43 37.57
C PRO A 96 13.14 -14.88 37.05
N LYS A 97 12.08 -15.30 36.33
CA LYS A 97 11.82 -16.68 35.92
C LYS A 97 12.89 -17.30 34.99
N ILE A 98 13.78 -16.51 34.41
CA ILE A 98 14.83 -16.95 33.47
C ILE A 98 16.25 -16.65 33.94
N SER A 99 16.43 -16.09 35.14
CA SER A 99 17.73 -15.64 35.68
C SER A 99 18.76 -16.75 35.78
N LYS A 100 18.37 -17.99 36.15
CA LYS A 100 19.29 -19.14 36.14
C LYS A 100 19.82 -19.43 34.74
N SER A 101 18.95 -19.42 33.74
CA SER A 101 19.33 -19.68 32.35
C SER A 101 20.26 -18.59 31.82
N ILE A 102 19.99 -17.33 32.18
CA ILE A 102 20.84 -16.20 31.81
C ILE A 102 22.22 -16.32 32.46
N LEU A 103 22.30 -16.60 33.77
CA LEU A 103 23.58 -16.73 34.47
C LEU A 103 24.37 -17.94 33.97
N TYR A 104 23.69 -19.04 33.64
CA TYR A 104 24.30 -20.24 33.08
C TYR A 104 24.85 -20.01 31.67
N GLU A 105 24.06 -19.39 30.79
CA GLU A 105 24.49 -18.99 29.44
C GLU A 105 25.66 -17.99 29.49
N PHE A 106 25.61 -17.02 30.42
CA PHE A 106 26.70 -16.09 30.66
C PHE A 106 27.99 -16.83 31.06
N ALA A 107 27.89 -17.82 31.94
CA ALA A 107 29.03 -18.62 32.37
C ALA A 107 29.66 -19.40 31.21
N ILE A 108 28.84 -20.05 30.37
CA ILE A 108 29.29 -20.79 29.19
C ILE A 108 29.97 -19.86 28.19
N LYS A 109 29.34 -18.73 27.84
CA LYS A 109 29.87 -17.80 26.84
C LYS A 109 31.14 -17.08 27.32
N SER A 110 31.21 -16.79 28.61
CA SER A 110 32.37 -16.12 29.22
C SER A 110 33.46 -17.11 29.64
N ARG A 111 33.26 -18.42 29.42
CA ARG A 111 34.16 -19.51 29.84
C ARG A 111 34.53 -19.48 31.33
N THR A 112 33.59 -19.14 32.19
CA THR A 112 33.75 -19.15 33.65
C THR A 112 33.10 -20.38 34.27
N GLU A 113 33.37 -20.65 35.56
CA GLU A 113 32.74 -21.77 36.27
C GLU A 113 31.22 -21.63 36.32
N VAL A 114 30.52 -22.74 36.03
CA VAL A 114 29.05 -22.76 35.99
C VAL A 114 28.45 -22.58 37.39
N PRO A 115 27.36 -21.79 37.52
CA PRO A 115 26.79 -21.46 38.83
C PRO A 115 26.19 -22.70 39.51
N THR A 116 26.47 -22.86 40.81
CA THR A 116 25.96 -23.97 41.64
C THR A 116 24.95 -23.46 42.66
N TYR A 117 23.92 -24.27 42.96
CA TYR A 117 22.81 -23.87 43.82
C TYR A 117 22.63 -24.86 44.97
N ARG A 118 22.49 -24.34 46.20
CA ARG A 118 22.11 -25.12 47.39
C ARG A 118 20.85 -24.51 48.00
N THR A 119 19.80 -25.31 48.16
CA THR A 119 18.50 -24.84 48.62
C THR A 119 18.08 -25.55 49.91
N ASN A 120 17.71 -24.78 50.92
CA ASN A 120 17.21 -25.26 52.20
C ASN A 120 15.69 -25.02 52.28
N CYS A 121 14.97 -25.96 52.88
CA CYS A 121 13.55 -25.87 53.18
C CYS A 121 13.38 -25.81 54.70
N ALA A 122 12.59 -24.85 55.21
CA ALA A 122 12.19 -24.84 56.61
C ALA A 122 10.78 -25.44 56.72
N GLU A 123 10.58 -26.39 57.64
CA GLU A 123 9.27 -26.99 57.91
C GLU A 123 8.48 -26.12 58.89
N GLU A 124 7.68 -25.22 58.33
CA GLU A 124 6.54 -24.59 59.01
C GLU A 124 5.27 -24.89 58.19
N ALA A 125 4.10 -24.43 58.65
CA ALA A 125 2.77 -24.84 58.15
C ALA A 125 2.56 -24.71 56.62
N GLU A 126 3.38 -23.92 55.92
CA GLU A 126 3.59 -24.00 54.48
C GLU A 126 5.11 -24.01 54.15
N PRO A 127 5.61 -24.87 53.23
CA PRO A 127 7.03 -25.02 52.99
C PRO A 127 7.64 -23.80 52.29
N VAL A 128 8.64 -23.19 52.94
CA VAL A 128 9.37 -22.03 52.42
C VAL A 128 10.83 -22.38 52.09
N PHE A 129 11.32 -21.84 50.97
CA PHE A 129 12.62 -22.19 50.40
C PHE A 129 13.55 -20.97 50.33
N VAL A 130 14.81 -21.18 50.70
CA VAL A 130 15.91 -20.21 50.50
C VAL A 130 17.04 -20.91 49.77
N SER A 131 17.54 -20.32 48.68
CA SER A 131 18.60 -20.88 47.85
C SER A 131 19.81 -19.98 47.80
N THR A 132 21.00 -20.56 47.87
CA THR A 132 22.28 -19.86 47.70
C THR A 132 22.92 -20.29 46.40
N CYS A 133 23.19 -19.32 45.52
CA CYS A 133 23.92 -19.49 44.26
C CYS A 133 25.39 -19.13 44.46
N THR A 134 26.31 -20.03 44.16
CA THR A 134 27.75 -19.75 44.14
C THR A 134 28.21 -19.57 42.70
N PHE A 135 28.80 -18.42 42.38
CA PHE A 135 29.28 -18.07 41.04
C PHE A 135 30.48 -17.13 41.14
N ASN A 136 31.57 -17.42 40.41
CA ASN A 136 32.85 -16.70 40.47
C ASN A 136 33.37 -16.52 41.91
N GLY A 137 33.38 -17.58 42.71
CA GLY A 137 33.90 -17.58 44.09
C GLY A 137 33.07 -16.78 45.11
N LYS A 138 31.94 -16.18 44.69
CA LYS A 138 31.02 -15.43 45.56
C LYS A 138 29.68 -16.16 45.69
N SER A 139 29.08 -16.06 46.87
CA SER A 139 27.80 -16.69 47.18
C SER A 139 26.69 -15.66 47.31
N TYR A 140 25.55 -15.92 46.66
CA TYR A 140 24.41 -15.03 46.55
C TYR A 140 23.15 -15.75 47.03
N THR A 141 22.63 -15.34 48.19
CA THR A 141 21.47 -15.98 48.82
C THR A 141 20.15 -15.29 48.43
N SER A 142 19.16 -16.09 48.06
CA SER A 142 17.83 -15.63 47.70
C SER A 142 17.05 -15.11 48.89
N GLU A 143 16.00 -14.36 48.60
CA GLU A 143 14.91 -14.15 49.56
C GLU A 143 14.07 -15.43 49.71
N ILE A 144 13.22 -15.45 50.74
CA ILE A 144 12.31 -16.56 51.01
C ILE A 144 11.30 -16.67 49.85
N ALA A 145 11.15 -17.88 49.29
CA ALA A 145 10.22 -18.12 48.20
C ALA A 145 9.36 -19.37 48.46
N GLY A 146 8.12 -19.36 47.99
CA GLY A 146 7.19 -20.50 48.11
C GLY A 146 7.53 -21.72 47.25
N SER A 147 8.65 -21.72 46.51
CA SER A 147 9.14 -22.91 45.82
C SER A 147 10.66 -22.87 45.62
N LYS A 148 11.29 -24.05 45.66
CA LYS A 148 12.73 -24.23 45.36
C LYS A 148 13.14 -23.59 44.04
N LYS A 149 12.34 -23.79 42.98
CA LYS A 149 12.62 -23.23 41.64
C LYS A 149 12.67 -21.70 41.66
N MET A 150 11.78 -21.06 42.43
CA MET A 150 11.73 -19.61 42.52
C MET A 150 12.85 -19.04 43.39
N ALA A 151 13.19 -19.72 44.50
CA ALA A 151 14.34 -19.37 45.33
C ALA A 151 15.65 -19.36 44.52
N GLU A 152 15.89 -20.40 43.72
CA GLU A 152 17.10 -20.49 42.89
C GLU A 152 17.17 -19.39 41.80
N GLN A 153 16.02 -19.03 41.22
CA GLN A 153 15.92 -17.93 40.25
C GLN A 153 16.25 -16.58 40.89
N PHE A 154 15.81 -16.34 42.12
CA PHE A 154 16.15 -15.12 42.87
C PHE A 154 17.62 -15.08 43.27
N ALA A 155 18.21 -16.21 43.68
CA ALA A 155 19.64 -16.29 43.96
C ALA A 155 20.49 -15.96 42.70
N ALA A 156 20.10 -16.51 41.55
CA ALA A 156 20.76 -16.23 40.27
C ALA A 156 20.65 -14.75 39.87
N ARG A 157 19.50 -14.12 40.12
CA ARG A 157 19.28 -12.70 39.83
C ARG A 157 20.21 -11.80 40.62
N LYS A 158 20.41 -12.09 41.92
CA LYS A 158 21.37 -11.33 42.75
C LYS A 158 22.80 -11.44 42.24
N ALA A 159 23.20 -12.63 41.79
CA ALA A 159 24.51 -12.81 41.16
C ALA A 159 24.66 -11.97 39.88
N ILE A 160 23.62 -11.93 39.03
CA ILE A 160 23.61 -11.12 37.81
C ILE A 160 23.67 -9.61 38.13
N GLN A 161 22.93 -9.15 39.13
CA GLN A 161 22.96 -7.74 39.54
C GLN A 161 24.35 -7.31 40.02
N SER A 162 25.00 -8.13 40.85
CA SER A 162 26.38 -7.91 41.28
C SER A 162 27.37 -7.82 40.11
N LEU A 163 27.18 -8.62 39.05
CA LEU A 163 28.02 -8.53 37.84
C LEU A 163 27.85 -7.20 37.09
N LEU A 164 26.66 -6.61 37.16
CA LEU A 164 26.33 -5.37 36.47
C LEU A 164 26.76 -4.14 37.26
N GLU A 165 26.74 -4.22 38.59
CA GLU A 165 27.14 -3.15 39.50
C GLU A 165 28.67 -2.97 39.59
N ASN A 166 29.48 -3.97 39.20
CA ASN A 166 30.95 -3.86 39.16
C ASN A 166 31.50 -3.17 37.88
N ARG A 167 30.68 -2.38 37.17
CA ARG A 167 31.21 -1.46 36.14
C ARG A 167 31.63 -0.15 36.82
N PRO A 168 32.86 0.36 36.60
CA PRO A 168 33.36 1.54 37.29
C PRO A 168 32.49 2.78 37.03
N ASP A 169 32.14 3.45 38.13
CA ASP A 169 31.24 4.59 38.29
C ASP A 169 31.67 5.88 37.57
N HIS A 170 30.67 6.63 37.09
CA HIS A 170 30.67 8.10 37.19
C HIS A 170 29.58 8.49 38.21
N THR A 171 30.01 8.80 39.42
CA THR A 171 29.20 9.36 40.50
C THR A 171 28.99 10.86 40.32
N SER A 172 27.76 11.34 40.50
CA SER A 172 27.37 12.30 41.55
C SER A 172 26.09 13.06 41.18
N ALA A 173 24.98 12.72 41.83
CA ALA A 173 23.94 13.66 42.30
C ALA A 173 22.76 12.87 42.89
N THR A 174 22.94 12.37 44.11
CA THR A 174 21.85 12.03 45.02
C THR A 174 21.33 13.28 45.70
N GLN A 175 20.01 13.54 45.65
CA GLN A 175 19.15 13.84 46.81
C GLN A 175 17.78 14.36 46.33
N TYR A 176 16.74 13.53 46.43
CA TYR A 176 15.56 13.72 47.28
C TYR A 176 14.58 12.58 46.98
N GLY A 177 14.27 11.80 48.02
CA GLY A 177 13.49 10.57 47.93
C GLY A 177 12.00 10.75 48.22
N GLY A 178 11.28 9.64 48.01
CA GLY A 178 10.11 9.24 48.80
C GLY A 178 8.74 9.66 48.26
N MET A 179 7.99 8.71 47.70
CA MET A 179 6.79 8.13 48.34
C MET A 179 6.19 6.98 47.51
N LEU A 180 5.65 6.01 48.24
CA LEU A 180 5.14 4.69 47.86
C LEU A 180 3.83 4.69 47.04
N GLY A 181 3.59 3.56 46.38
CA GLY A 181 2.27 3.09 45.89
C GLY A 181 1.93 3.53 44.47
N ASP A 182 1.37 2.72 43.56
CA ASP A 182 0.57 1.52 43.74
C ASP A 182 0.57 0.70 42.44
N SER A 183 0.53 -0.62 42.60
CA SER A 183 0.55 -1.62 41.55
C SER A 183 -0.81 -1.76 40.88
N ASN A 184 -1.02 -1.06 39.77
CA ASN A 184 -2.12 -1.37 38.85
C ASN A 184 -1.87 -0.82 37.42
N GLN A 185 -0.79 -1.27 36.76
CA GLN A 185 -0.60 -1.10 35.31
C GLN A 185 0.03 -2.34 34.67
N ARG A 186 -0.73 -3.44 34.65
CA ARG A 186 -0.51 -4.56 33.72
C ARG A 186 -1.78 -4.80 32.88
N LYS A 187 -2.32 -3.72 32.33
CA LYS A 187 -3.36 -3.69 31.28
C LYS A 187 -3.38 -2.27 30.71
N ARG A 188 -2.51 -1.99 29.74
CA ARG A 188 -2.53 -0.88 28.75
C ARG A 188 -1.10 -0.71 28.19
N ARG A 189 -0.82 -1.41 27.09
CA ARG A 189 0.22 -1.03 26.12
C ARG A 189 -0.37 -1.14 24.72
N ASN A 190 -1.40 -0.33 24.50
CA ASN A 190 -1.67 0.33 23.23
C ASN A 190 -1.55 1.82 23.57
N GLU A 191 -0.53 2.51 23.07
CA GLU A 191 -0.42 3.98 22.91
C GLU A 191 1.07 4.34 22.73
N VAL A 192 1.42 4.84 21.55
CA VAL A 192 2.68 5.56 21.30
C VAL A 192 2.33 7.04 21.15
N ASN A 193 3.16 7.89 21.80
CA ASN A 193 3.25 9.37 21.77
C ASN A 193 2.32 10.23 22.68
N TYR A 194 2.56 10.22 23.99
CA TYR A 194 2.10 11.26 24.94
C TYR A 194 3.16 11.69 26.01
N SER A 195 4.45 11.38 25.83
CA SER A 195 5.42 11.37 26.95
C SER A 195 6.08 12.73 27.29
N GLY A 196 6.28 13.66 26.35
CA GLY A 196 7.01 14.92 26.62
C GLY A 196 6.25 15.90 27.52
N VAL A 197 4.97 16.16 27.21
CA VAL A 197 4.11 17.11 27.93
C VAL A 197 3.87 16.65 29.38
N LYS A 198 3.65 15.35 29.60
CA LYS A 198 3.44 14.79 30.95
C LYS A 198 4.68 14.88 31.83
N ARG A 199 5.89 14.86 31.24
CA ARG A 199 7.15 15.03 31.97
C ARG A 199 7.32 16.49 32.42
N PHE A 200 7.11 17.45 31.53
CA PHE A 200 7.26 18.88 31.81
C PHE A 200 6.31 19.36 32.93
N LEU A 201 5.05 18.94 32.86
CA LEU A 201 4.04 19.26 33.90
C LEU A 201 4.36 18.60 35.24
N ARG A 202 4.99 17.43 35.23
CA ARG A 202 5.40 16.70 36.45
C ARG A 202 6.62 17.35 37.09
N GLU A 203 7.57 17.85 36.29
CA GLU A 203 8.71 18.64 36.75
C GLU A 203 8.26 19.97 37.38
N LYS A 204 7.20 20.59 36.85
CA LYS A 204 6.59 21.81 37.43
C LYS A 204 5.56 21.57 38.54
N ASN A 205 5.38 20.32 38.99
CA ASN A 205 4.35 19.93 39.96
C ASN A 205 2.93 20.47 39.65
N PHE A 206 2.63 20.68 38.36
CA PHE A 206 1.38 21.30 37.95
C PHE A 206 0.22 20.33 38.13
N LYS A 207 -0.84 20.78 38.82
CA LYS A 207 -2.11 20.09 38.92
C LYS A 207 -3.18 20.95 38.27
N GLN A 208 -3.93 20.36 37.35
CA GLN A 208 -5.10 21.01 36.78
C GLN A 208 -6.20 21.08 37.84
N THR A 209 -6.40 22.26 38.41
CA THR A 209 -7.36 22.52 39.48
C THR A 209 -8.76 22.86 38.95
N ILE A 210 -8.88 23.22 37.68
CA ILE A 210 -10.17 23.56 37.08
C ILE A 210 -10.86 22.26 36.60
N PRO A 211 -12.10 21.98 37.05
CA PRO A 211 -12.83 20.76 36.71
C PRO A 211 -13.07 20.63 35.20
N GLN A 212 -13.04 19.40 34.70
CA GLN A 212 -13.38 19.13 33.31
C GLN A 212 -14.90 19.22 33.12
N VAL A 213 -15.35 20.00 32.14
CA VAL A 213 -16.75 20.06 31.78
C VAL A 213 -17.06 18.94 30.79
N MET A 214 -18.11 18.17 31.06
CA MET A 214 -18.63 17.10 30.20
C MET A 214 -20.01 17.53 29.74
N VAL A 215 -20.25 17.50 28.43
CA VAL A 215 -21.55 17.84 27.82
C VAL A 215 -22.07 16.59 27.15
N GLU A 216 -23.27 16.14 27.53
CA GLU A 216 -23.88 14.93 26.97
C GLU A 216 -24.61 15.22 25.64
N GLU A 217 -24.93 14.15 24.89
CA GLU A 217 -25.53 14.27 23.56
C GLU A 217 -26.93 14.92 23.65
N GLY A 218 -27.05 16.15 23.12
CA GLY A 218 -28.27 16.95 23.14
C GLY A 218 -28.35 17.99 24.27
N GLU A 219 -27.30 18.14 25.08
CA GLU A 219 -27.24 19.16 26.14
C GLU A 219 -26.78 20.52 25.57
N GLU A 220 -27.48 21.59 25.95
CA GLU A 220 -27.25 22.94 25.42
C GLU A 220 -25.99 23.57 26.06
N ILE A 221 -25.04 23.99 25.24
CA ILE A 221 -23.74 24.47 25.71
C ILE A 221 -23.88 25.88 26.33
N SER A 222 -23.74 25.97 27.65
CA SER A 222 -23.85 27.24 28.38
C SER A 222 -22.58 28.10 28.32
N TYR A 223 -22.72 29.41 28.55
CA TYR A 223 -21.60 30.35 28.69
C TYR A 223 -20.60 29.90 29.77
N GLU A 224 -21.09 29.33 30.86
CA GLU A 224 -20.26 28.84 31.97
C GLU A 224 -19.47 27.59 31.57
N THR A 225 -20.07 26.70 30.77
CA THR A 225 -19.42 25.53 30.18
C THR A 225 -18.23 25.92 29.30
N VAL A 226 -18.43 26.89 28.41
CA VAL A 226 -17.38 27.39 27.51
C VAL A 226 -16.28 28.10 28.29
N THR A 227 -16.66 28.98 29.23
CA THR A 227 -15.71 29.77 30.02
C THR A 227 -14.85 28.89 30.93
N THR A 228 -15.45 27.87 31.57
CA THR A 228 -14.73 26.95 32.45
C THR A 228 -13.77 26.07 31.65
N THR A 229 -14.18 25.61 30.47
CA THR A 229 -13.33 24.83 29.56
C THR A 229 -12.13 25.65 29.06
N LEU A 230 -12.36 26.91 28.67
CA LEU A 230 -11.29 27.82 28.23
C LEU A 230 -10.32 28.16 29.35
N ARG A 231 -10.81 28.50 30.55
CA ARG A 231 -9.96 28.77 31.72
C ARG A 231 -9.11 27.56 32.07
N ARG A 232 -9.68 26.36 32.01
CA ARG A 232 -8.96 25.10 32.23
C ARG A 232 -7.84 24.91 31.21
N ALA A 233 -8.11 25.17 29.94
CA ALA A 233 -7.10 25.07 28.87
C ALA A 233 -5.96 26.08 29.08
N VAL A 234 -6.28 27.36 29.30
CA VAL A 234 -5.28 28.42 29.53
C VAL A 234 -4.41 28.12 30.75
N HIS A 235 -5.02 27.68 31.85
CA HIS A 235 -4.31 27.29 33.07
C HIS A 235 -3.32 26.12 32.80
N PHE A 236 -3.71 25.16 31.95
CA PHE A 236 -2.82 24.08 31.52
C PHE A 236 -1.66 24.58 30.65
N PHE A 237 -1.93 25.51 29.72
CA PHE A 237 -0.93 26.03 28.79
C PHE A 237 0.11 26.93 29.45
N ALA A 238 -0.30 27.76 30.41
CA ALA A 238 0.61 28.59 31.19
C ALA A 238 1.63 27.72 31.95
N ALA A 239 1.21 26.55 32.41
CA ALA A 239 2.10 25.60 33.09
C ALA A 239 3.13 24.93 32.18
N LEU A 240 3.00 25.07 30.86
CA LEU A 240 3.95 24.53 29.87
C LEU A 240 4.99 25.57 29.41
N GLN A 241 4.89 26.82 29.86
CA GLN A 241 5.87 27.85 29.57
C GLN A 241 7.16 27.58 30.36
N ALA A 242 8.32 27.68 29.73
CA ALA A 242 9.61 27.60 30.44
C ALA A 242 9.88 28.87 31.25
N ASP A 243 10.84 28.81 32.17
CA ASP A 243 11.07 29.86 33.16
C ASP A 243 11.67 31.14 32.56
N ASP A 244 12.20 31.06 31.34
CA ASP A 244 12.68 32.19 30.53
C ASP A 244 11.58 32.80 29.63
N GLY A 245 10.33 32.42 29.85
CA GLY A 245 9.16 32.91 29.12
C GLY A 245 8.93 32.28 27.75
N HIS A 246 9.81 31.38 27.29
CA HIS A 246 9.67 30.71 26.01
C HIS A 246 8.93 29.38 26.14
N TRP A 247 8.30 28.94 25.06
CA TRP A 247 7.84 27.56 24.94
C TRP A 247 8.88 26.77 24.13
N PRO A 248 9.34 25.59 24.59
CA PRO A 248 10.37 24.81 23.89
C PRO A 248 10.00 24.55 22.42
N ALA A 249 10.98 24.46 21.51
CA ALA A 249 10.73 24.34 20.06
C ALA A 249 9.92 23.09 19.65
N GLU A 250 10.01 21.99 20.41
CA GLU A 250 9.17 20.79 20.23
C GLU A 250 7.73 20.97 20.79
N ILE A 251 7.49 22.11 21.45
CA ILE A 251 6.23 22.64 21.98
C ILE A 251 5.92 23.98 21.27
N ALA A 252 6.45 24.22 20.07
CA ALA A 252 6.04 25.36 19.24
C ALA A 252 4.67 25.15 18.56
N GLY A 253 4.13 23.92 18.62
CA GLY A 253 2.77 23.60 18.17
C GLY A 253 1.62 24.29 18.93
N PRO A 254 1.79 24.78 20.18
CA PRO A 254 0.82 25.70 20.80
C PRO A 254 0.98 27.19 20.48
N LEU A 255 2.07 27.65 19.85
CA LEU A 255 2.16 29.04 19.33
C LEU A 255 1.25 29.26 18.10
N PHE A 256 0.72 28.17 17.53
CA PHE A 256 -0.38 28.09 16.55
C PHE A 256 -1.73 28.63 17.06
N PHE A 257 -1.96 28.67 18.38
CA PHE A 257 -3.25 29.10 18.96
C PHE A 257 -3.25 30.54 19.44
N LEU A 258 -2.08 31.18 19.53
CA LEU A 258 -1.96 32.53 20.08
C LEU A 258 -2.64 33.58 19.16
N PRO A 259 -2.45 33.58 17.83
CA PRO A 259 -3.14 34.53 16.96
C PRO A 259 -4.68 34.33 16.93
N PRO A 260 -5.22 33.10 16.78
CA PRO A 260 -6.66 32.87 16.87
C PRO A 260 -7.28 33.24 18.23
N LEU A 261 -6.58 32.94 19.35
CA LEU A 261 -7.04 33.31 20.69
C LEU A 261 -7.09 34.83 20.87
N VAL A 262 -6.07 35.55 20.42
CA VAL A 262 -6.01 37.02 20.47
C VAL A 262 -7.10 37.64 19.60
N MET A 263 -7.35 37.10 18.40
CA MET A 263 -8.45 37.52 17.53
C MET A 263 -9.82 37.27 18.18
N CYS A 264 -10.06 36.10 18.78
CA CYS A 264 -11.31 35.81 19.48
C CYS A 264 -11.54 36.75 20.67
N VAL A 265 -10.50 37.02 21.46
CA VAL A 265 -10.59 37.91 22.63
C VAL A 265 -10.70 39.39 22.21
N TYR A 266 -10.14 39.78 21.06
CA TYR A 266 -10.35 41.09 20.45
C TYR A 266 -11.79 41.25 19.90
N ILE A 267 -12.27 40.29 19.11
CA ILE A 267 -13.61 40.27 18.51
C ILE A 267 -14.69 40.33 19.59
N THR A 268 -14.45 39.66 20.72
CA THR A 268 -15.36 39.67 21.87
C THR A 268 -15.21 40.91 22.75
N GLY A 269 -14.24 41.79 22.51
CA GLY A 269 -14.03 43.04 23.27
C GLY A 269 -13.33 42.88 24.62
N HIS A 270 -12.73 41.72 24.90
CA HIS A 270 -12.15 41.35 26.19
C HIS A 270 -10.61 41.41 26.22
N LEU A 271 -9.98 41.98 25.18
CA LEU A 271 -8.52 41.95 25.03
C LEU A 271 -7.78 42.54 26.24
N ASN A 272 -8.23 43.70 26.72
CA ASN A 272 -7.60 44.44 27.81
C ASN A 272 -7.92 43.89 29.22
N SER A 273 -8.89 42.97 29.33
CA SER A 273 -9.23 42.31 30.60
C SER A 273 -8.56 40.95 30.76
N VAL A 274 -8.17 40.33 29.64
CA VAL A 274 -7.53 39.00 29.60
C VAL A 274 -6.01 39.10 29.51
N PHE A 275 -5.46 40.10 28.81
CA PHE A 275 -4.02 40.26 28.65
C PHE A 275 -3.52 41.58 29.26
N PRO A 276 -2.48 41.54 30.12
CA PRO A 276 -1.79 42.73 30.60
C PRO A 276 -1.13 43.53 29.45
N PRO A 277 -0.94 44.86 29.60
CA PRO A 277 -0.33 45.71 28.57
C PRO A 277 1.04 45.22 28.08
N GLU A 278 1.83 44.64 28.99
CA GLU A 278 3.17 44.11 28.71
C GLU A 278 3.11 42.84 27.85
N TYR A 279 2.09 41.99 28.08
CA TYR A 279 1.84 40.80 27.28
C TYR A 279 1.32 41.14 25.89
N CYS A 280 0.41 42.11 25.77
CA CYS A 280 -0.04 42.62 24.47
C CYS A 280 1.14 43.11 23.63
N LYS A 281 2.08 43.82 24.25
CA LYS A 281 3.28 44.37 23.59
C LYS A 281 4.19 43.27 23.04
N GLU A 282 4.40 42.18 23.77
CA GLU A 282 5.26 41.09 23.31
C GLU A 282 4.58 40.20 22.26
N ILE A 283 3.26 40.05 22.31
CA ILE A 283 2.46 39.40 21.26
C ILE A 283 2.59 40.17 19.94
N PHE A 284 2.48 41.51 19.98
CA PHE A 284 2.68 42.33 18.79
C PHE A 284 4.11 42.25 18.23
N ARG A 285 5.12 42.18 19.12
CA ARG A 285 6.53 42.00 18.72
C ARG A 285 6.76 40.64 18.04
N TYR A 286 6.12 39.59 18.55
CA TYR A 286 6.20 38.24 17.99
C TYR A 286 5.57 38.15 16.60
N ILE A 287 4.37 38.70 16.42
CA ILE A 287 3.66 38.74 15.11
C ILE A 287 4.48 39.51 14.07
N TYR A 288 5.20 40.56 14.48
CA TYR A 288 6.07 41.35 13.61
C TYR A 288 7.33 40.59 13.17
N CYS A 289 8.00 39.88 14.10
CA CYS A 289 9.28 39.20 13.81
C CYS A 289 9.13 37.90 13.00
N HIS A 290 7.93 37.33 12.87
CA HIS A 290 7.69 36.01 12.26
C HIS A 290 6.77 36.05 11.02
N GLN A 291 6.73 37.17 10.31
CA GLN A 291 6.06 37.26 9.02
C GLN A 291 6.91 36.65 7.89
N SER A 292 6.66 35.39 7.57
CA SER A 292 7.17 34.75 6.35
C SER A 292 6.02 34.28 5.48
N PHE A 293 6.20 34.29 4.16
CA PHE A 293 5.22 33.81 3.20
C PHE A 293 4.74 32.39 3.56
N GLY A 294 3.42 32.24 3.75
CA GLY A 294 2.78 31.03 4.26
C GLY A 294 2.15 31.19 5.65
N SER A 295 2.80 31.83 6.63
CA SER A 295 2.25 31.84 8.02
C SER A 295 0.91 32.56 8.14
N GLN A 296 0.73 33.65 7.39
CA GLN A 296 -0.48 34.48 7.42
C GLN A 296 -1.70 33.81 6.75
N GLU A 297 -1.49 32.97 5.75
CA GLU A 297 -2.55 32.18 5.09
C GLU A 297 -3.05 31.06 6.01
N TRP A 298 -2.13 30.42 6.74
CA TRP A 298 -2.48 29.43 7.76
C TRP A 298 -3.23 30.06 8.93
N ASP A 299 -2.77 31.20 9.46
CA ASP A 299 -3.43 31.87 10.59
C ASP A 299 -4.86 32.33 10.25
N THR A 300 -5.06 32.85 9.04
CA THR A 300 -6.39 33.26 8.54
C THR A 300 -7.29 32.04 8.27
N GLY A 301 -6.72 30.98 7.67
CA GLY A 301 -7.44 29.73 7.42
C GLY A 301 -7.91 29.04 8.70
N PHE A 302 -7.09 29.05 9.76
CA PHE A 302 -7.43 28.44 11.04
C PHE A 302 -8.45 29.26 11.84
N ALA A 303 -8.42 30.60 11.77
CA ALA A 303 -9.44 31.45 12.39
C ALA A 303 -10.84 31.20 11.78
N ILE A 304 -10.91 31.03 10.46
CA ILE A 304 -12.15 30.68 9.74
C ILE A 304 -12.61 29.26 10.11
N GLN A 305 -11.68 28.32 10.25
CA GLN A 305 -12.00 26.95 10.70
C GLN A 305 -12.54 26.90 12.13
N ALA A 306 -12.00 27.70 13.05
CA ALA A 306 -12.50 27.78 14.42
C ALA A 306 -13.92 28.36 14.49
N LEU A 307 -14.23 29.36 13.65
CA LEU A 307 -15.57 29.93 13.51
C LEU A 307 -16.58 28.96 12.86
N LEU A 308 -16.13 28.15 11.91
CA LEU A 308 -16.94 27.10 11.29
C LEU A 308 -17.19 25.92 12.25
N ALA A 309 -16.21 25.59 13.09
CA ALA A 309 -16.30 24.51 14.07
C ALA A 309 -17.18 24.85 15.30
N SER A 310 -17.54 26.12 15.51
CA SER A 310 -18.43 26.55 16.60
C SER A 310 -19.92 26.49 16.27
N ASP A 311 -20.31 26.05 15.06
CA ASP A 311 -21.70 25.89 14.59
C ASP A 311 -22.60 27.14 14.69
N LEU A 312 -21.99 28.34 14.69
CA LEU A 312 -22.66 29.65 14.73
C LEU A 312 -22.91 30.22 13.33
N THR A 313 -23.38 29.38 12.40
CA THR A 313 -23.42 29.67 10.95
C THR A 313 -24.20 30.92 10.55
N ASN A 314 -25.15 31.38 11.36
CA ASN A 314 -25.96 32.58 11.08
C ASN A 314 -25.29 33.90 11.51
N GLU A 315 -24.24 33.88 12.34
CA GLU A 315 -23.49 35.06 12.81
C GLU A 315 -22.12 35.21 12.13
N ILE A 316 -21.75 34.26 11.27
CA ILE A 316 -20.46 34.21 10.56
C ILE A 316 -20.22 35.48 9.74
N THR A 317 -21.24 36.01 9.06
CA THR A 317 -21.08 37.16 8.15
C THR A 317 -20.63 38.42 8.89
N GLU A 318 -21.25 38.75 10.03
CA GLU A 318 -20.91 39.95 10.81
C GLU A 318 -19.58 39.76 11.55
N THR A 319 -19.27 38.52 11.95
CA THR A 319 -18.02 38.14 12.64
C THR A 319 -16.82 38.17 11.69
N LEU A 320 -16.97 37.66 10.46
CA LEU A 320 -15.98 37.79 9.39
C LEU A 320 -15.76 39.26 9.00
N MET A 321 -16.81 40.08 9.00
CA MET A 321 -16.68 41.52 8.78
C MET A 321 -15.88 42.23 9.88
N LYS A 322 -16.05 41.85 11.16
CA LYS A 322 -15.27 42.37 12.30
C LYS A 322 -13.83 41.86 12.30
N GLY A 323 -13.59 40.60 11.92
CA GLY A 323 -12.25 40.03 11.71
C GLY A 323 -11.51 40.71 10.56
N HIS A 324 -12.19 40.96 9.44
CA HIS A 324 -11.69 41.76 8.32
C HIS A 324 -11.39 43.21 8.76
N HIS A 325 -12.26 43.83 9.58
CA HIS A 325 -12.02 45.16 10.13
C HIS A 325 -10.83 45.20 11.10
N PHE A 326 -10.62 44.16 11.93
CA PHE A 326 -9.43 44.04 12.79
C PHE A 326 -8.14 43.95 11.97
N ILE A 327 -8.12 43.14 10.92
CA ILE A 327 -6.94 43.03 10.03
C ILE A 327 -6.71 44.36 9.29
N LYS A 328 -7.78 45.02 8.85
CA LYS A 328 -7.72 46.33 8.18
C LYS A 328 -7.25 47.47 9.12
N GLU A 329 -7.65 47.45 10.39
CA GLU A 329 -7.25 48.43 11.43
C GLU A 329 -5.91 48.07 12.11
N SER A 330 -5.46 46.82 11.99
CA SER A 330 -4.16 46.41 12.49
C SER A 330 -3.08 47.12 11.69
N GLN A 331 -2.50 48.16 12.29
CA GLN A 331 -1.56 49.11 11.68
C GLN A 331 -0.31 48.45 11.03
N CYS A 332 -0.12 47.15 11.23
CA CYS A 332 0.93 46.36 10.58
C CYS A 332 0.76 46.27 9.05
N CYS A 333 -0.44 46.01 8.52
CA CYS A 333 -0.67 45.93 7.07
C CYS A 333 -0.54 47.30 6.36
N LEU A 334 -0.83 48.38 7.08
CA LEU A 334 -0.59 49.76 6.63
C LEU A 334 0.89 50.15 6.67
N LEU A 335 1.68 49.62 7.61
CA LEU A 335 3.13 49.81 7.65
C LEU A 335 3.86 49.02 6.56
N PHE A 336 3.40 47.80 6.24
CA PHE A 336 3.97 46.98 5.15
C PHE A 336 3.62 47.51 3.75
N SER A 337 2.44 48.12 3.57
CA SER A 337 2.06 48.76 2.28
C SER A 337 2.78 50.08 2.00
N LEU A 338 3.48 50.63 3.01
CA LEU A 338 4.32 51.81 2.91
C LEU A 338 5.80 51.48 2.70
N MET A 339 6.19 50.20 2.66
CA MET A 339 7.57 49.76 2.47
C MET A 339 7.87 49.38 1.00
N PRO A 340 9.12 49.59 0.52
CA PRO A 340 9.47 49.35 -0.89
C PRO A 340 9.37 47.86 -1.27
N PRO A 341 8.86 47.51 -2.47
CA PRO A 341 8.71 46.13 -2.95
C PRO A 341 10.00 45.32 -2.97
N GLU A 342 11.17 45.98 -3.03
CA GLU A 342 12.47 45.32 -2.97
C GLU A 342 12.76 44.66 -1.60
N VAL A 343 12.02 45.04 -0.56
CA VAL A 343 12.18 44.53 0.82
C VAL A 343 11.12 43.48 1.19
N VAL A 344 9.88 43.64 0.71
CA VAL A 344 8.73 42.82 1.11
C VAL A 344 8.18 41.90 0.02
N GLY A 345 8.73 41.97 -1.20
CA GLY A 345 8.26 41.21 -2.34
C GLY A 345 7.00 41.81 -2.98
N ASP A 346 6.65 41.31 -4.17
CA ASP A 346 5.50 41.80 -4.91
C ASP A 346 4.18 41.45 -4.20
N LYS A 347 3.22 42.38 -4.30
CA LYS A 347 1.87 42.22 -3.74
C LYS A 347 1.19 40.98 -4.35
N MET A 348 0.76 40.05 -3.52
CA MET A 348 0.02 38.85 -3.95
C MET A 348 -1.30 39.25 -4.63
N GLU A 349 -1.58 38.65 -5.79
CA GLU A 349 -2.84 38.87 -6.50
C GLU A 349 -3.99 38.14 -5.80
N ASP A 350 -5.14 38.82 -5.69
CA ASP A 350 -6.34 38.33 -4.98
C ASP A 350 -6.77 36.92 -5.43
N ILE A 351 -6.49 36.54 -6.68
CA ILE A 351 -6.80 35.23 -7.27
C ILE A 351 -6.05 34.06 -6.60
N GLN A 352 -4.83 34.28 -6.09
CA GLN A 352 -4.04 33.24 -5.43
C GLN A 352 -4.61 32.88 -4.05
N PHE A 353 -5.28 33.84 -3.41
CA PHE A 353 -6.00 33.62 -2.16
C PHE A 353 -7.24 32.72 -2.37
N PHE A 354 -7.94 32.87 -3.51
CA PHE A 354 -9.05 31.99 -3.88
C PHE A 354 -8.59 30.56 -4.20
N ASP A 355 -7.41 30.40 -4.81
CA ASP A 355 -6.82 29.08 -5.08
C ASP A 355 -6.38 28.36 -3.80
N ALA A 356 -5.82 29.09 -2.83
CA ALA A 356 -5.49 28.53 -1.51
C ALA A 356 -6.74 28.04 -0.76
N VAL A 357 -7.83 28.81 -0.80
CA VAL A 357 -9.12 28.42 -0.21
C VAL A 357 -9.71 27.18 -0.90
N ASN A 358 -9.60 27.09 -2.24
CA ASN A 358 -10.06 25.92 -3.00
C ASN A 358 -9.24 24.66 -2.69
N ILE A 359 -7.93 24.78 -2.50
CA ILE A 359 -7.05 23.67 -2.08
C ILE A 359 -7.45 23.19 -0.67
N ILE A 360 -7.71 24.11 0.27
CA ILE A 360 -8.09 23.77 1.64
C ILE A 360 -9.47 23.08 1.70
N LEU A 361 -10.45 23.55 0.92
CA LEU A 361 -11.77 22.92 0.80
C LEU A 361 -11.69 21.51 0.16
N SER A 362 -10.73 21.29 -0.74
CA SER A 362 -10.49 19.97 -1.35
C SER A 362 -9.88 18.95 -0.39
N LEU A 363 -9.36 19.41 0.76
CA LEU A 363 -8.74 18.58 1.78
C LEU A 363 -9.71 18.16 2.89
N GLN A 364 -10.96 18.61 2.96
CA GLN A 364 -11.88 18.25 4.05
C GLN A 364 -12.24 16.74 4.08
N SER A 365 -12.25 16.14 5.29
CA SER A 365 -12.81 14.81 5.53
C SER A 365 -14.35 14.84 5.64
N LYS A 366 -15.00 13.68 5.58
CA LYS A 366 -16.48 13.53 5.58
C LYS A 366 -17.17 14.06 6.85
N ASN A 367 -16.40 14.37 7.88
CA ASN A 367 -16.81 14.86 9.19
C ASN A 367 -16.33 16.30 9.45
N GLY A 368 -15.87 17.01 8.42
CA GLY A 368 -15.64 18.46 8.46
C GLY A 368 -14.28 18.91 9.00
N GLY A 369 -13.35 17.99 9.27
CA GLY A 369 -11.97 18.31 9.69
C GLY A 369 -10.94 18.28 8.55
N LEU A 370 -9.74 18.82 8.80
CA LEU A 370 -8.57 18.71 7.89
C LEU A 370 -7.71 17.46 8.22
N PRO A 371 -7.25 16.70 7.21
CA PRO A 371 -6.40 15.52 7.34
C PRO A 371 -4.94 15.95 7.35
N ALA A 372 -4.54 16.83 8.27
CA ALA A 372 -3.10 17.01 8.49
C ALA A 372 -2.48 15.73 9.09
N TRP A 373 -3.30 14.89 9.73
CA TRP A 373 -2.90 13.59 10.29
C TRP A 373 -4.05 12.59 10.27
N GLU A 374 -4.58 12.27 9.09
CA GLU A 374 -5.03 10.90 8.86
C GLU A 374 -3.87 10.18 8.19
N LEU A 375 -3.32 9.16 8.85
CA LEU A 375 -2.46 8.20 8.17
C LEU A 375 -3.23 7.71 6.94
N ALA A 376 -2.61 7.69 5.76
CA ALA A 376 -3.04 6.81 4.67
C ALA A 376 -3.04 5.38 5.24
N GLY A 377 -4.17 4.98 5.79
CA GLY A 377 -4.34 3.73 6.50
C GLY A 377 -4.65 2.63 5.52
N SER A 378 -3.73 2.32 4.60
CA SER A 378 -3.60 0.91 4.25
C SER A 378 -2.94 0.25 5.45
N SER A 379 -3.50 -0.86 5.94
CA SER A 379 -2.81 -1.71 6.90
C SER A 379 -1.35 -1.87 6.43
N LYS A 380 -0.37 -1.49 7.25
CA LYS A 380 1.07 -1.69 6.90
C LYS A 380 1.41 -3.17 6.63
N TRP A 381 0.47 -4.06 6.93
CA TRP A 381 0.51 -5.47 6.65
C TRP A 381 -0.85 -6.00 6.15
N LEU A 382 -0.82 -7.05 5.35
CA LEU A 382 -1.97 -7.85 4.96
C LEU A 382 -1.90 -9.19 5.71
N GLU A 383 -2.88 -9.49 6.56
CA GLU A 383 -3.03 -10.78 7.21
C GLU A 383 -3.95 -11.67 6.40
N VAL A 384 -3.38 -12.70 5.76
CA VAL A 384 -4.15 -13.74 5.08
C VAL A 384 -4.60 -14.74 6.13
N GLU A 385 -5.91 -14.83 6.38
CA GLU A 385 -6.48 -15.69 7.41
C GLU A 385 -7.81 -16.31 6.97
N TRP A 386 -8.26 -17.38 7.63
CA TRP A 386 -9.60 -17.90 7.39
C TRP A 386 -10.67 -17.06 8.07
N LYS A 387 -11.77 -16.82 7.37
CA LYS A 387 -13.04 -16.38 7.95
C LYS A 387 -14.21 -17.20 7.42
N ASN A 388 -15.25 -17.29 8.22
CA ASN A 388 -16.53 -17.78 7.76
C ASN A 388 -17.25 -16.64 7.05
N VAL A 389 -17.59 -16.84 5.79
CA VAL A 389 -18.38 -15.92 4.99
C VAL A 389 -19.67 -16.63 4.58
N THR A 390 -20.80 -15.97 4.81
CA THR A 390 -22.11 -16.49 4.44
C THR A 390 -22.63 -15.78 3.21
N ARG A 391 -22.97 -16.53 2.17
CA ARG A 391 -23.70 -16.07 0.97
C ARG A 391 -24.65 -17.17 0.54
N LEU A 392 -25.75 -16.82 -0.11
CA LEU A 392 -26.70 -17.82 -0.64
C LEU A 392 -27.19 -18.83 0.42
N CYS A 393 -27.35 -18.39 1.68
CA CYS A 393 -27.62 -19.25 2.85
C CYS A 393 -26.56 -20.32 3.18
N ASN A 394 -25.38 -20.27 2.54
CA ASN A 394 -24.28 -21.19 2.78
C ASN A 394 -23.12 -20.46 3.45
N THR A 395 -22.68 -20.98 4.60
CA THR A 395 -21.50 -20.47 5.31
C THR A 395 -20.29 -21.30 4.90
N VAL A 396 -19.36 -20.69 4.19
CA VAL A 396 -18.12 -21.32 3.75
C VAL A 396 -16.96 -20.65 4.48
N ARG A 397 -16.00 -21.46 4.92
CA ARG A 397 -14.73 -20.96 5.43
C ARG A 397 -13.87 -20.61 4.21
N VAL A 398 -13.51 -19.33 4.05
CA VAL A 398 -12.72 -18.79 2.93
C VAL A 398 -11.50 -18.02 3.43
N LEU A 399 -10.42 -17.96 2.64
CA LEU A 399 -9.30 -17.08 2.95
C LEU A 399 -9.71 -15.64 2.67
N THR A 400 -9.43 -14.76 3.62
CA THR A 400 -9.68 -13.33 3.54
C THR A 400 -8.42 -12.56 3.89
N VAL A 401 -8.44 -11.25 3.67
CA VAL A 401 -7.33 -10.36 4.04
C VAL A 401 -7.80 -9.39 5.09
N ASN A 402 -7.13 -9.37 6.24
CA ASN A 402 -7.53 -8.59 7.42
C ASN A 402 -8.98 -8.85 7.86
N GLY A 403 -9.50 -10.05 7.59
CA GLY A 403 -10.88 -10.42 7.87
C GLY A 403 -11.92 -9.90 6.87
N GLU A 404 -11.52 -9.23 5.79
CA GLU A 404 -12.41 -8.60 4.80
C GLU A 404 -12.53 -9.42 3.50
N TYR A 405 -13.73 -9.45 2.93
CA TYR A 405 -14.02 -9.99 1.59
C TYR A 405 -15.02 -9.07 0.85
N PRO A 406 -14.63 -8.45 -0.29
CA PRO A 406 -13.27 -8.36 -0.82
C PRO A 406 -12.29 -7.75 0.20
N GLY A 407 -11.00 -7.96 0.02
CA GLY A 407 -9.97 -7.40 0.87
C GLY A 407 -9.85 -5.87 0.74
N PRO A 408 -9.01 -5.25 1.58
CA PRO A 408 -8.91 -3.81 1.68
C PRO A 408 -8.45 -3.16 0.37
N THR A 409 -9.00 -1.97 0.08
CA THR A 409 -8.50 -1.12 -1.00
C THR A 409 -7.16 -0.50 -0.59
N ILE A 410 -6.14 -0.67 -1.42
CA ILE A 410 -4.85 0.00 -1.26
C ILE A 410 -4.85 1.23 -2.14
N THR A 411 -4.61 2.41 -1.55
CA THR A 411 -4.48 3.67 -2.28
C THR A 411 -3.07 4.21 -2.12
N VAL A 412 -2.42 4.50 -3.24
CA VAL A 412 -1.06 5.08 -3.32
C VAL A 412 -1.09 6.24 -4.31
N TYR A 413 -0.04 7.06 -4.34
CA TYR A 413 0.13 8.11 -5.34
C TYR A 413 1.19 7.70 -6.38
N GLU A 414 1.07 8.23 -7.58
CA GLU A 414 2.11 8.10 -8.61
C GLU A 414 3.48 8.53 -8.04
N GLY A 415 4.50 7.69 -8.20
CA GLY A 415 5.86 7.89 -7.72
C GLY A 415 6.12 7.35 -6.30
N ASP A 416 5.11 6.82 -5.60
CA ASP A 416 5.29 6.29 -4.25
C ASP A 416 6.17 5.04 -4.23
N ASN A 417 6.96 4.92 -3.16
CA ASN A 417 7.62 3.68 -2.76
C ASN A 417 6.68 2.90 -1.85
N VAL A 418 6.19 1.78 -2.34
CA VAL A 418 5.23 0.92 -1.66
C VAL A 418 5.98 -0.17 -0.90
N GLN A 419 5.58 -0.38 0.35
CA GLN A 419 6.07 -1.48 1.19
C GLN A 419 4.88 -2.12 1.91
N ILE A 420 4.58 -3.37 1.57
CA ILE A 420 3.45 -4.11 2.14
C ILE A 420 3.93 -5.45 2.64
N LYS A 421 3.78 -5.69 3.95
CA LYS A 421 4.13 -6.97 4.57
C LYS A 421 2.93 -7.91 4.54
N VAL A 422 3.04 -9.04 3.85
CA VAL A 422 2.00 -10.07 3.86
C VAL A 422 2.34 -11.12 4.90
N ASN A 423 1.47 -11.31 5.89
CA ASN A 423 1.58 -12.33 6.92
C ASN A 423 0.64 -13.48 6.57
N ASN A 424 1.17 -14.68 6.32
CA ASN A 424 0.33 -15.85 6.08
C ASN A 424 -0.06 -16.50 7.42
N ARG A 425 -1.29 -16.25 7.86
CA ARG A 425 -1.92 -16.90 9.03
C ARG A 425 -2.85 -18.04 8.62
N GLY A 426 -3.08 -18.24 7.34
CA GLY A 426 -3.77 -19.40 6.77
C GLY A 426 -2.92 -20.67 6.87
N PRO A 427 -3.54 -21.86 6.72
CA PRO A 427 -2.85 -23.14 6.70
C PRO A 427 -2.24 -23.44 5.33
N ASP A 428 -2.75 -22.81 4.27
CA ASP A 428 -2.25 -23.01 2.92
C ASP A 428 -1.18 -21.98 2.59
N ASN A 429 -0.24 -22.39 1.74
CA ASN A 429 0.71 -21.48 1.10
C ASN A 429 -0.02 -20.37 0.35
N THR A 430 0.57 -19.17 0.27
CA THR A 430 -0.03 -18.05 -0.45
C THR A 430 1.01 -17.14 -1.07
N THR A 431 0.59 -16.32 -2.03
CA THR A 431 1.36 -15.22 -2.62
C THR A 431 0.39 -14.10 -2.99
N ILE A 432 0.85 -12.86 -3.10
CA ILE A 432 0.03 -11.73 -3.53
C ILE A 432 0.66 -11.12 -4.77
N HIS A 433 -0.13 -10.98 -5.83
CA HIS A 433 0.23 -10.28 -7.05
C HIS A 433 -0.44 -8.89 -7.07
N TRP A 434 0.33 -7.91 -7.54
CA TRP A 434 -0.10 -6.52 -7.71
C TRP A 434 -0.47 -6.32 -9.18
N HIS A 435 -1.66 -6.80 -9.55
CA HIS A 435 -2.10 -6.90 -10.94
C HIS A 435 -1.92 -5.59 -11.70
N GLY A 436 -1.15 -5.66 -12.79
CA GLY A 436 -0.84 -4.52 -13.66
C GLY A 436 0.21 -3.54 -13.13
N VAL A 437 0.74 -3.71 -11.91
CA VAL A 437 1.90 -2.94 -11.45
C VAL A 437 3.12 -3.39 -12.23
N LYS A 438 3.86 -2.46 -12.85
CA LYS A 438 4.97 -2.79 -13.75
C LYS A 438 6.15 -3.44 -13.03
N GLN A 439 6.27 -3.34 -11.71
CA GLN A 439 7.37 -3.95 -10.93
C GLN A 439 8.76 -3.62 -11.50
N LEU A 440 9.01 -2.35 -11.83
CA LEU A 440 10.24 -1.95 -12.53
C LEU A 440 11.49 -2.41 -11.78
N ARG A 441 12.17 -3.42 -12.34
CA ARG A 441 13.37 -4.07 -11.80
C ARG A 441 13.16 -4.79 -10.45
N THR A 442 11.93 -4.93 -9.99
CA THR A 442 11.52 -5.58 -8.72
C THR A 442 10.67 -6.81 -9.00
N GLY A 443 10.99 -7.59 -10.04
CA GLY A 443 10.23 -8.80 -10.40
C GLY A 443 10.06 -9.80 -9.24
N TRP A 444 10.96 -9.80 -8.25
CA TRP A 444 10.82 -10.60 -7.02
C TRP A 444 9.63 -10.21 -6.12
N ALA A 445 9.06 -9.01 -6.30
CA ALA A 445 7.84 -8.54 -5.62
C ALA A 445 6.59 -8.70 -6.48
N ASP A 446 6.68 -9.41 -7.62
CA ASP A 446 5.56 -9.56 -8.54
C ASP A 446 4.49 -10.52 -8.02
N GLY A 447 4.87 -11.60 -7.32
CA GLY A 447 3.90 -12.50 -6.68
C GLY A 447 3.63 -13.88 -7.30
N PRO A 448 3.61 -14.12 -8.63
CA PRO A 448 3.18 -15.41 -9.17
C PRO A 448 4.03 -16.58 -8.66
N ALA A 449 3.39 -17.48 -7.92
CA ALA A 449 4.05 -18.58 -7.25
C ALA A 449 4.75 -19.51 -8.24
N TYR A 450 6.00 -19.85 -7.93
CA TYR A 450 6.95 -20.62 -8.73
C TYR A 450 7.35 -19.97 -10.07
N VAL A 451 6.91 -18.73 -10.33
CA VAL A 451 7.42 -17.93 -11.45
C VAL A 451 8.41 -16.90 -10.92
N THR A 452 7.99 -16.02 -10.02
CA THR A 452 8.85 -14.95 -9.48
C THR A 452 9.29 -15.16 -8.03
N GLN A 453 8.56 -15.99 -7.28
CA GLN A 453 8.89 -16.35 -5.90
C GLN A 453 8.35 -17.73 -5.54
N CYS A 454 8.89 -18.36 -4.51
CA CYS A 454 8.19 -19.45 -3.84
C CYS A 454 7.07 -18.92 -2.93
N PRO A 455 6.06 -19.75 -2.60
CA PRO A 455 4.96 -19.31 -1.77
C PRO A 455 5.39 -18.93 -0.36
N ILE A 456 4.68 -17.96 0.22
CA ILE A 456 4.77 -17.63 1.65
C ILE A 456 4.08 -18.77 2.41
N THR A 457 4.86 -19.57 3.14
CA THR A 457 4.31 -20.70 3.89
C THR A 457 3.56 -20.25 5.15
N GLN A 458 2.75 -21.14 5.71
CA GLN A 458 2.01 -20.90 6.95
C GLN A 458 2.93 -20.35 8.06
N GLY A 459 2.48 -19.31 8.74
CA GLY A 459 3.16 -18.67 9.87
C GLY A 459 4.29 -17.70 9.47
N ASN A 460 4.73 -17.73 8.21
CA ASN A 460 5.77 -16.85 7.69
C ASN A 460 5.20 -15.56 7.09
N SER A 461 6.09 -14.66 6.71
CA SER A 461 5.72 -13.37 6.14
C SER A 461 6.70 -12.96 5.06
N TYR A 462 6.25 -12.14 4.12
CA TYR A 462 7.09 -11.56 3.09
C TYR A 462 6.75 -10.10 2.85
N THR A 463 7.77 -9.26 2.68
CA THR A 463 7.60 -7.84 2.43
C THR A 463 7.77 -7.50 0.96
N TYR A 464 6.65 -7.22 0.30
CA TYR A 464 6.65 -6.71 -1.07
C TYR A 464 7.09 -5.24 -1.07
N LYS A 465 8.11 -4.91 -1.85
CA LYS A 465 8.65 -3.55 -1.98
C LYS A 465 8.85 -3.21 -3.45
N PHE A 466 8.24 -2.11 -3.89
CA PHE A 466 8.34 -1.64 -5.28
C PHE A 466 7.97 -0.17 -5.36
N THR A 467 8.24 0.44 -6.52
CA THR A 467 7.88 1.83 -6.80
C THR A 467 6.82 1.88 -7.89
N VAL A 468 5.79 2.70 -7.71
CA VAL A 468 4.72 2.86 -8.70
C VAL A 468 5.03 4.07 -9.57
N THR A 469 5.86 3.89 -10.61
CA THR A 469 6.30 4.98 -11.48
C THR A 469 5.51 5.00 -12.78
N ALA A 470 5.09 6.18 -13.23
CA ALA A 470 4.40 6.37 -14.51
C ALA A 470 3.16 5.47 -14.68
N GLN A 471 2.44 5.23 -13.59
CA GLN A 471 1.13 4.58 -13.58
C GLN A 471 0.18 5.42 -12.73
N ARG A 472 -1.08 5.49 -13.14
CA ARG A 472 -2.14 6.17 -12.40
C ARG A 472 -3.50 5.62 -12.81
N GLY A 473 -4.41 5.49 -11.87
CA GLY A 473 -5.74 4.95 -12.10
C GLY A 473 -6.04 3.70 -11.29
N THR A 474 -6.90 2.85 -11.82
CA THR A 474 -7.41 1.65 -11.17
C THR A 474 -6.60 0.43 -11.60
N LEU A 475 -6.03 -0.24 -10.62
CA LEU A 475 -5.52 -1.60 -10.68
C LEU A 475 -6.19 -2.41 -9.55
N TRP A 476 -5.69 -3.61 -9.31
CA TRP A 476 -6.15 -4.45 -8.22
C TRP A 476 -5.01 -5.37 -7.76
N TRP A 477 -5.19 -6.02 -6.62
CA TRP A 477 -4.27 -7.02 -6.11
C TRP A 477 -5.04 -8.30 -5.85
N HIS A 478 -4.39 -9.45 -5.98
CA HIS A 478 -5.02 -10.74 -5.73
C HIS A 478 -4.00 -11.81 -5.36
N ALA A 479 -4.46 -12.91 -4.76
CA ALA A 479 -3.59 -14.07 -4.56
C ALA A 479 -3.18 -14.68 -5.90
N HIS A 480 -1.92 -15.10 -6.02
CA HIS A 480 -1.40 -15.76 -7.25
C HIS A 480 -0.87 -17.16 -6.97
N TYR A 481 -1.61 -17.86 -6.11
CA TYR A 481 -1.38 -19.23 -5.71
C TYR A 481 -2.73 -19.97 -5.69
N SER A 482 -2.88 -21.02 -6.53
CA SER A 482 -4.13 -21.76 -6.65
C SER A 482 -5.32 -20.81 -6.95
N TRP A 483 -6.54 -21.26 -6.75
CA TRP A 483 -7.76 -20.46 -6.94
C TRP A 483 -8.05 -19.50 -5.77
N GLN A 484 -7.06 -19.19 -4.92
CA GLN A 484 -7.23 -18.35 -3.74
C GLN A 484 -7.77 -16.95 -4.06
N ARG A 485 -7.51 -16.43 -5.27
CA ARG A 485 -8.04 -15.11 -5.68
C ARG A 485 -9.56 -15.05 -5.77
N ALA A 486 -10.28 -16.16 -5.67
CA ALA A 486 -11.74 -16.12 -5.56
C ALA A 486 -12.20 -15.27 -4.38
N THR A 487 -11.43 -15.25 -3.28
CA THR A 487 -11.75 -14.47 -2.08
C THR A 487 -10.59 -13.61 -1.57
N VAL A 488 -9.36 -13.86 -2.02
CA VAL A 488 -8.17 -13.07 -1.67
C VAL A 488 -7.86 -12.09 -2.81
N HIS A 489 -8.59 -10.97 -2.85
CA HIS A 489 -8.37 -9.88 -3.80
C HIS A 489 -8.89 -8.55 -3.25
N GLY A 490 -8.44 -7.42 -3.81
CA GLY A 490 -8.93 -6.09 -3.48
C GLY A 490 -8.45 -5.04 -4.48
N ALA A 491 -9.00 -3.82 -4.39
CA ALA A 491 -8.63 -2.74 -5.31
C ALA A 491 -7.24 -2.16 -4.99
N PHE A 492 -6.52 -1.72 -6.03
CA PHE A 492 -5.24 -1.01 -5.92
C PHE A 492 -5.34 0.28 -6.73
N ILE A 493 -5.54 1.42 -6.06
CA ILE A 493 -5.80 2.71 -6.69
C ILE A 493 -4.53 3.55 -6.65
N ILE A 494 -4.08 4.00 -7.81
CA ILE A 494 -2.93 4.88 -7.96
C ILE A 494 -3.43 6.29 -8.29
N LYS A 495 -3.48 7.16 -7.30
CA LYS A 495 -3.89 8.55 -7.47
C LYS A 495 -2.85 9.32 -8.29
N PRO A 496 -3.27 10.16 -9.25
CA PRO A 496 -2.33 11.05 -9.93
C PRO A 496 -1.85 12.14 -8.96
N ARG A 497 -0.63 12.63 -9.15
CA ARG A 497 -0.13 13.85 -8.49
C ARG A 497 -0.45 15.13 -9.26
N LYS A 498 -1.08 14.97 -10.41
CA LYS A 498 -1.54 16.04 -11.30
C LYS A 498 -3.07 15.97 -11.44
N PRO A 499 -3.74 17.06 -11.84
CA PRO A 499 -5.15 17.02 -12.19
C PRO A 499 -5.46 15.96 -13.24
N TYR A 500 -6.66 15.40 -13.21
CA TYR A 500 -7.14 14.49 -14.24
C TYR A 500 -7.18 15.19 -15.62
N PRO A 501 -6.88 14.49 -16.72
CA PRO A 501 -6.89 15.08 -18.07
C PRO A 501 -8.29 15.26 -18.67
N PHE A 502 -9.34 15.14 -17.86
CA PHE A 502 -10.73 15.27 -18.28
C PHE A 502 -11.47 16.24 -17.35
N PRO A 503 -12.34 17.10 -17.90
CA PRO A 503 -13.06 18.11 -17.14
C PRO A 503 -14.25 17.48 -16.43
N ALA A 504 -14.05 17.02 -15.18
CA ALA A 504 -15.16 16.61 -14.33
C ALA A 504 -14.88 16.97 -12.87
N ARG A 505 -15.81 17.70 -12.25
CA ARG A 505 -15.85 17.84 -10.80
C ARG A 505 -16.34 16.52 -10.22
N ILE A 506 -15.41 15.64 -9.91
CA ILE A 506 -15.70 14.32 -9.35
C ILE A 506 -16.11 14.50 -7.88
N ARG A 507 -17.33 14.07 -7.55
CA ARG A 507 -17.86 14.11 -6.18
C ARG A 507 -17.20 13.05 -5.30
N GLU A 508 -17.08 11.83 -5.82
CA GLU A 508 -16.51 10.68 -5.12
C GLU A 508 -16.03 9.63 -6.13
N GLU A 509 -15.03 8.86 -5.76
CA GLU A 509 -14.53 7.70 -6.51
C GLU A 509 -14.98 6.41 -5.82
N ILE A 510 -15.59 5.50 -6.57
CA ILE A 510 -16.27 4.31 -6.02
C ILE A 510 -15.70 3.05 -6.69
N PRO A 511 -15.00 2.18 -5.94
CA PRO A 511 -14.61 0.87 -6.44
C PRO A 511 -15.81 -0.06 -6.63
N ILE A 512 -15.86 -0.72 -7.79
CA ILE A 512 -16.84 -1.75 -8.14
C ILE A 512 -16.08 -3.00 -8.54
N ILE A 513 -15.94 -3.94 -7.63
CA ILE A 513 -15.26 -5.23 -7.86
C ILE A 513 -16.32 -6.25 -8.25
N LEU A 514 -16.26 -6.71 -9.50
CA LEU A 514 -17.04 -7.84 -9.98
C LEU A 514 -16.28 -9.13 -9.64
N GLY A 515 -16.97 -10.12 -9.09
CA GLY A 515 -16.35 -11.40 -8.71
C GLY A 515 -17.33 -12.57 -8.78
N GLU A 516 -16.85 -13.75 -8.40
CA GLU A 516 -17.63 -15.00 -8.39
C GLU A 516 -17.63 -15.64 -7.00
N TRP A 517 -18.68 -16.40 -6.68
CA TRP A 517 -18.85 -17.10 -5.41
C TRP A 517 -19.22 -18.56 -5.62
N TRP A 518 -18.59 -19.44 -4.83
CA TRP A 518 -18.94 -20.86 -4.73
C TRP A 518 -19.39 -21.21 -3.31
N ASN A 519 -20.40 -22.07 -3.21
CA ASN A 519 -20.90 -22.60 -1.93
C ASN A 519 -20.01 -23.69 -1.32
N GLY A 520 -18.82 -23.91 -1.90
CA GLY A 520 -17.82 -24.85 -1.41
C GLY A 520 -16.41 -24.27 -1.51
N PRO A 521 -15.41 -24.95 -0.91
CA PRO A 521 -14.02 -24.50 -0.96
C PRO A 521 -13.49 -24.59 -2.40
N VAL A 522 -13.09 -23.45 -2.97
CA VAL A 522 -12.59 -23.35 -4.35
C VAL A 522 -11.36 -24.23 -4.63
N GLN A 523 -10.54 -24.47 -3.61
CA GLN A 523 -9.39 -25.37 -3.72
C GLN A 523 -9.83 -26.82 -3.98
N ALA A 524 -10.94 -27.28 -3.39
CA ALA A 524 -11.44 -28.62 -3.66
C ALA A 524 -12.00 -28.75 -5.08
N ILE A 525 -12.51 -27.66 -5.67
CA ILE A 525 -12.97 -27.62 -7.06
C ILE A 525 -11.76 -27.76 -8.00
N GLU A 526 -10.71 -26.98 -7.75
CA GLU A 526 -9.46 -27.08 -8.50
C GLU A 526 -8.81 -28.48 -8.37
N ASP A 527 -8.74 -29.01 -7.16
CA ASP A 527 -8.17 -30.34 -6.90
C ASP A 527 -8.97 -31.44 -7.60
N TYR A 528 -10.31 -31.36 -7.58
CA TYR A 528 -11.18 -32.30 -8.31
C TYR A 528 -10.97 -32.22 -9.82
N MET A 529 -10.91 -31.01 -10.38
CA MET A 529 -10.65 -30.75 -11.80
C MET A 529 -9.30 -31.37 -12.22
N LYS A 530 -8.23 -31.10 -11.48
CA LYS A 530 -6.89 -31.66 -11.73
C LYS A 530 -6.85 -33.18 -11.54
N LEU A 531 -7.55 -33.70 -10.54
CA LEU A 531 -7.58 -35.13 -10.25
C LEU A 531 -8.32 -35.92 -11.33
N THR A 532 -9.47 -35.43 -11.80
CA THR A 532 -10.34 -36.17 -12.73
C THR A 532 -10.07 -35.86 -14.20
N GLY A 533 -9.45 -34.72 -14.48
CA GLY A 533 -9.27 -34.19 -15.84
C GLY A 533 -10.55 -33.64 -16.45
N ASP A 534 -11.59 -33.45 -15.64
CA ASP A 534 -12.87 -32.84 -16.03
C ASP A 534 -12.80 -31.30 -15.91
N GLY A 535 -13.83 -30.61 -16.39
CA GLY A 535 -14.04 -29.19 -16.15
C GLY A 535 -14.39 -28.89 -14.68
N PRO A 536 -14.14 -27.66 -14.19
CA PRO A 536 -14.56 -27.26 -12.85
C PRO A 536 -16.08 -27.04 -12.80
N ASN A 537 -16.65 -27.11 -11.60
CA ASN A 537 -18.03 -26.66 -11.39
C ASN A 537 -18.10 -25.14 -11.53
N SER A 538 -19.13 -24.65 -12.25
CA SER A 538 -19.42 -23.22 -12.38
C SER A 538 -19.70 -22.55 -11.01
N SER A 539 -19.54 -21.23 -10.95
CA SER A 539 -19.90 -20.45 -9.76
C SER A 539 -21.39 -20.58 -9.42
N ASN A 540 -21.72 -20.31 -8.17
CA ASN A 540 -23.11 -20.23 -7.72
C ASN A 540 -23.69 -18.82 -7.79
N ALA A 541 -22.83 -17.80 -7.89
CA ALA A 541 -23.24 -16.42 -8.12
C ALA A 541 -22.09 -15.55 -8.63
N TYR A 542 -22.44 -14.55 -9.46
CA TYR A 542 -21.66 -13.33 -9.62
C TYR A 542 -21.92 -12.37 -8.47
N THR A 543 -20.98 -11.47 -8.21
CA THR A 543 -21.04 -10.56 -7.08
C THR A 543 -20.61 -9.14 -7.43
N PHE A 544 -21.22 -8.16 -6.76
CA PHE A 544 -20.77 -6.77 -6.66
C PHE A 544 -20.14 -6.56 -5.29
N ASN A 545 -18.83 -6.25 -5.24
CA ASN A 545 -18.08 -6.07 -4.00
C ASN A 545 -18.33 -7.23 -3.02
N GLY A 546 -18.28 -8.47 -3.53
CA GLY A 546 -18.49 -9.70 -2.77
C GLY A 546 -19.94 -9.99 -2.36
N LEU A 547 -20.92 -9.24 -2.86
CA LEU A 547 -22.35 -9.40 -2.58
C LEU A 547 -23.12 -9.90 -3.83
N PRO A 548 -23.83 -11.05 -3.79
CA PRO A 548 -24.51 -11.62 -4.96
C PRO A 548 -25.63 -10.75 -5.54
N GLY A 549 -26.38 -10.05 -4.70
CA GLY A 549 -27.53 -9.25 -5.12
C GLY A 549 -28.87 -9.98 -5.06
N SER A 550 -29.96 -9.22 -5.19
CA SER A 550 -31.31 -9.67 -4.84
C SER A 550 -31.97 -10.66 -5.81
N LEU A 551 -31.32 -11.00 -6.93
CA LEU A 551 -31.80 -12.09 -7.81
C LEU A 551 -31.41 -13.48 -7.29
N TYR A 552 -30.48 -13.56 -6.34
CA TYR A 552 -30.05 -14.82 -5.75
C TYR A 552 -30.81 -15.15 -4.46
N PRO A 553 -30.98 -16.44 -4.15
CA PRO A 553 -31.58 -16.86 -2.89
C PRO A 553 -30.80 -16.28 -1.70
N CYS A 554 -31.53 -15.92 -0.65
CA CYS A 554 -30.97 -15.41 0.61
C CYS A 554 -30.09 -14.15 0.49
N SER A 555 -30.18 -13.38 -0.60
CA SER A 555 -29.24 -12.28 -0.89
C SER A 555 -29.88 -10.88 -0.88
N ASN A 556 -31.17 -10.77 -0.56
CA ASN A 556 -31.88 -9.48 -0.52
C ASN A 556 -31.28 -8.49 0.49
N LYS A 557 -30.82 -8.97 1.65
CA LYS A 557 -30.14 -8.14 2.66
C LYS A 557 -28.69 -7.84 2.27
N ASP A 558 -28.10 -8.73 1.48
CA ASP A 558 -26.72 -8.71 1.00
C ASP A 558 -26.67 -8.24 -0.45
N THR A 559 -27.39 -7.14 -0.73
CA THR A 559 -27.36 -6.49 -2.05
C THR A 559 -26.57 -5.19 -1.95
N PHE A 560 -25.59 -5.02 -2.84
CA PHE A 560 -24.78 -3.82 -2.86
C PHE A 560 -25.63 -2.58 -3.22
N VAL A 561 -25.59 -1.55 -2.37
CA VAL A 561 -26.30 -0.28 -2.59
C VAL A 561 -25.33 0.89 -2.46
N GLN A 562 -25.05 1.56 -3.56
CA GLN A 562 -24.24 2.76 -3.60
C GLN A 562 -25.13 4.00 -3.53
N LYS A 563 -24.98 4.83 -2.49
CA LYS A 563 -25.75 6.07 -2.35
C LYS A 563 -25.04 7.23 -3.06
N VAL A 564 -25.80 8.06 -3.76
CA VAL A 564 -25.29 9.21 -4.53
C VAL A 564 -26.19 10.43 -4.41
N GLU A 565 -25.63 11.62 -4.60
CA GLU A 565 -26.36 12.89 -4.69
C GLU A 565 -26.76 13.15 -6.14
N GLY A 566 -27.97 13.67 -6.38
CA GLY A 566 -28.41 14.06 -7.72
C GLY A 566 -27.65 15.30 -8.22
N GLY A 567 -27.43 15.38 -9.53
CA GLY A 567 -26.74 16.49 -10.19
C GLY A 567 -25.21 16.50 -10.02
N GLN A 568 -24.61 15.39 -9.60
CA GLN A 568 -23.18 15.25 -9.37
C GLN A 568 -22.54 14.30 -10.39
N THR A 569 -21.20 14.29 -10.48
CA THR A 569 -20.47 13.30 -11.27
C THR A 569 -19.67 12.39 -10.35
N TYR A 570 -19.81 11.08 -10.53
CA TYR A 570 -19.09 10.05 -9.79
C TYR A 570 -18.12 9.32 -10.71
N MET A 571 -16.99 8.88 -10.16
CA MET A 571 -16.04 8.04 -10.88
C MET A 571 -16.17 6.60 -10.39
N LEU A 572 -16.67 5.71 -11.24
CA LEU A 572 -16.76 4.28 -10.93
C LEU A 572 -15.49 3.59 -11.42
N ARG A 573 -14.79 2.93 -10.51
CA ARG A 573 -13.55 2.19 -10.76
C ARG A 573 -13.86 0.70 -10.81
N ILE A 574 -14.17 0.21 -12.00
CA ILE A 574 -14.71 -1.14 -12.20
C ILE A 574 -13.55 -2.13 -12.43
N ILE A 575 -13.56 -3.23 -11.68
CA ILE A 575 -12.54 -4.27 -11.70
C ILE A 575 -13.25 -5.60 -11.96
N ASN A 576 -12.80 -6.38 -12.93
CA ASN A 576 -13.26 -7.77 -13.06
C ASN A 576 -12.27 -8.72 -12.38
N ALA A 577 -12.61 -9.11 -11.16
CA ALA A 577 -11.89 -10.09 -10.34
C ALA A 577 -12.51 -11.50 -10.42
N ALA A 578 -13.50 -11.73 -11.31
CA ALA A 578 -14.05 -13.06 -11.57
C ALA A 578 -12.94 -14.04 -11.99
N LEU A 579 -13.10 -15.31 -11.66
CA LEU A 579 -12.13 -16.35 -11.99
C LEU A 579 -12.21 -16.73 -13.46
N ASN A 580 -13.42 -17.04 -13.94
CA ASN A 580 -13.61 -17.73 -15.22
C ASN A 580 -14.63 -17.03 -16.13
N GLN A 581 -15.01 -15.77 -15.86
CA GLN A 581 -16.04 -15.10 -16.67
C GLN A 581 -15.75 -13.64 -17.06
N GLU A 582 -15.90 -13.36 -18.35
CA GLU A 582 -16.05 -12.01 -18.91
C GLU A 582 -17.45 -11.47 -18.67
N LEU A 583 -17.56 -10.21 -18.26
CA LEU A 583 -18.83 -9.64 -17.81
C LEU A 583 -19.21 -8.41 -18.62
N PHE A 584 -20.49 -8.30 -18.95
CA PHE A 584 -21.11 -7.01 -19.24
C PHE A 584 -21.52 -6.33 -17.94
N PHE A 585 -21.37 -5.01 -17.87
CA PHE A 585 -21.85 -4.19 -16.75
C PHE A 585 -22.60 -2.95 -17.25
N THR A 586 -23.70 -2.59 -16.58
CA THR A 586 -24.48 -1.37 -16.86
C THR A 586 -25.02 -0.73 -15.59
N VAL A 587 -25.40 0.55 -15.70
CA VAL A 587 -26.22 1.26 -14.73
C VAL A 587 -27.48 1.77 -15.44
N GLU A 588 -28.64 1.33 -14.97
CA GLU A 588 -29.95 1.64 -15.56
C GLU A 588 -30.15 3.14 -15.76
N ASN A 589 -30.59 3.53 -16.95
CA ASN A 589 -30.87 4.92 -17.36
C ASN A 589 -29.69 5.89 -17.28
N HIS A 590 -28.46 5.40 -17.04
CA HIS A 590 -27.27 6.24 -16.99
C HIS A 590 -26.36 5.92 -18.18
N THR A 591 -25.74 6.96 -18.72
CA THR A 591 -24.59 6.80 -19.61
C THR A 591 -23.30 6.86 -18.79
N MET A 592 -22.28 6.19 -19.29
CA MET A 592 -20.95 6.08 -18.68
C MET A 592 -19.93 6.60 -19.67
N THR A 593 -19.09 7.54 -19.25
CA THR A 593 -17.95 8.02 -20.06
C THR A 593 -16.70 7.27 -19.65
N VAL A 594 -16.17 6.40 -20.50
CA VAL A 594 -14.91 5.69 -20.26
C VAL A 594 -13.76 6.67 -20.35
N VAL A 595 -12.90 6.73 -19.34
CA VAL A 595 -11.78 7.69 -19.27
C VAL A 595 -10.43 7.05 -18.97
N GLU A 596 -10.42 5.81 -18.51
CA GLU A 596 -9.20 5.09 -18.11
C GLU A 596 -9.44 3.58 -18.14
N VAL A 597 -8.43 2.83 -18.57
CA VAL A 597 -8.36 1.37 -18.52
C VAL A 597 -6.97 0.95 -18.06
N ASP A 598 -6.88 -0.07 -17.19
CA ASP A 598 -5.61 -0.68 -16.77
C ASP A 598 -4.55 0.36 -16.30
N ALA A 599 -5.00 1.34 -15.50
CA ALA A 599 -4.20 2.49 -15.04
C ALA A 599 -3.53 3.31 -16.16
N THR A 600 -4.24 3.45 -17.28
CA THR A 600 -3.85 4.27 -18.44
C THR A 600 -5.05 5.08 -18.92
N TYR A 601 -4.87 6.39 -19.13
CA TYR A 601 -5.95 7.24 -19.63
C TYR A 601 -6.31 6.93 -21.09
N THR A 602 -7.60 6.99 -21.39
CA THR A 602 -8.12 6.78 -22.75
C THR A 602 -8.64 8.07 -23.36
N LYS A 603 -8.80 8.10 -24.68
CA LYS A 603 -9.68 9.09 -25.31
C LYS A 603 -11.10 8.86 -24.80
N PRO A 604 -11.77 9.85 -24.20
CA PRO A 604 -13.08 9.64 -23.63
C PRO A 604 -14.13 9.26 -24.68
N PHE A 605 -14.96 8.27 -24.38
CA PHE A 605 -16.16 7.94 -25.16
C PHE A 605 -17.29 7.49 -24.24
N THR A 606 -18.53 7.74 -24.66
CA THR A 606 -19.74 7.43 -23.89
C THR A 606 -20.33 6.09 -24.31
N THR A 607 -20.83 5.33 -23.35
CA THR A 607 -21.51 4.04 -23.56
C THR A 607 -22.60 3.82 -22.51
N THR A 608 -23.56 2.94 -22.78
CA THR A 608 -24.60 2.53 -21.81
C THR A 608 -24.20 1.27 -21.03
N ALA A 609 -23.22 0.52 -21.53
CA ALA A 609 -22.68 -0.68 -20.87
C ALA A 609 -21.18 -0.79 -21.14
N ILE A 610 -20.49 -1.64 -20.39
CA ILE A 610 -19.08 -1.99 -20.66
C ILE A 610 -18.98 -3.50 -20.87
N MET A 611 -17.99 -3.92 -21.65
CA MET A 611 -17.49 -5.30 -21.67
C MET A 611 -16.15 -5.31 -20.92
N ILE A 612 -15.99 -6.20 -19.95
CA ILE A 612 -14.77 -6.27 -19.14
C ILE A 612 -14.38 -7.72 -18.88
N THR A 613 -13.15 -8.09 -19.22
CA THR A 613 -12.64 -9.45 -19.02
C THR A 613 -11.93 -9.59 -17.67
N PRO A 614 -11.81 -10.79 -17.08
CA PRO A 614 -10.98 -11.02 -15.90
C PRO A 614 -9.59 -10.39 -16.06
N GLY A 615 -9.12 -9.71 -15.01
CA GLY A 615 -7.85 -8.98 -15.03
C GLY A 615 -7.96 -7.52 -15.46
N GLN A 616 -8.95 -7.16 -16.29
CA GLN A 616 -9.09 -5.78 -16.74
C GLN A 616 -9.69 -4.87 -15.66
N THR A 617 -9.31 -3.60 -15.74
CA THR A 617 -10.00 -2.51 -15.03
C THR A 617 -10.55 -1.50 -16.04
N THR A 618 -11.67 -0.88 -15.72
CA THR A 618 -12.27 0.19 -16.52
C THR A 618 -12.85 1.24 -15.60
N THR A 619 -12.40 2.48 -15.77
CA THR A 619 -12.87 3.62 -14.98
C THR A 619 -13.80 4.48 -15.84
N VAL A 620 -14.98 4.74 -15.32
CA VAL A 620 -16.02 5.54 -16.00
C VAL A 620 -16.47 6.72 -15.16
N LEU A 621 -16.82 7.81 -15.82
CA LEU A 621 -17.56 8.92 -15.22
C LEU A 621 -19.06 8.68 -15.41
N LEU A 622 -19.82 8.79 -14.33
CA LEU A 622 -21.27 8.65 -14.31
C LEU A 622 -21.90 9.91 -13.70
N ALA A 623 -22.68 10.62 -14.50
CA ALA A 623 -23.44 11.79 -14.05
C ALA A 623 -24.77 11.33 -13.44
N THR A 624 -25.14 11.87 -12.27
CA THR A 624 -26.41 11.56 -11.60
C THR A 624 -27.52 12.52 -12.01
N ASP A 625 -27.76 12.59 -13.32
CA ASP A 625 -28.66 13.53 -13.99
C ASP A 625 -30.10 13.03 -14.15
N GLN A 626 -30.38 11.79 -13.75
CA GLN A 626 -31.68 11.16 -13.91
C GLN A 626 -32.68 11.64 -12.86
N LYS A 627 -33.95 11.77 -13.25
CA LYS A 627 -35.05 12.03 -12.30
C LYS A 627 -35.37 10.73 -11.55
N PRO A 628 -35.14 10.65 -10.22
CA PRO A 628 -35.42 9.44 -9.48
C PRO A 628 -36.94 9.16 -9.45
N GLY A 629 -37.31 7.89 -9.66
CA GLY A 629 -38.68 7.41 -9.41
C GLY A 629 -39.00 7.37 -7.91
N SER A 630 -40.14 6.78 -7.55
CA SER A 630 -40.62 6.69 -6.16
C SER A 630 -39.63 6.01 -5.18
N THR A 631 -38.77 5.13 -5.67
CA THR A 631 -37.76 4.40 -4.88
C THR A 631 -36.42 5.14 -4.79
N GLY A 632 -36.16 6.04 -5.75
CA GLY A 632 -34.86 6.67 -5.98
C GLY A 632 -33.72 5.69 -6.27
N MET A 633 -34.02 4.45 -6.66
CA MET A 633 -33.04 3.41 -6.96
C MET A 633 -32.97 3.16 -8.47
N PHE A 634 -31.75 2.99 -8.98
CA PHE A 634 -31.44 2.55 -10.33
C PHE A 634 -30.66 1.24 -10.25
N VAL A 635 -30.96 0.28 -11.11
CA VAL A 635 -30.30 -1.03 -11.08
C VAL A 635 -28.89 -0.94 -11.68
N MET A 636 -27.89 -1.42 -10.94
CA MET A 636 -26.60 -1.80 -11.51
C MET A 636 -26.65 -3.30 -11.79
N ALA A 637 -26.26 -3.74 -12.98
CA ALA A 637 -26.37 -5.15 -13.35
C ALA A 637 -25.09 -5.64 -14.03
N ALA A 638 -24.72 -6.88 -13.73
CA ALA A 638 -23.62 -7.58 -14.37
C ALA A 638 -24.05 -9.00 -14.79
N ARG A 639 -23.69 -9.41 -16.00
CA ARG A 639 -23.97 -10.75 -16.53
C ARG A 639 -22.83 -11.24 -17.42
N PRO A 640 -22.69 -12.56 -17.63
CA PRO A 640 -21.66 -13.11 -18.51
C PRO A 640 -21.81 -12.62 -19.96
N TYR A 641 -20.67 -12.35 -20.60
CA TYR A 641 -20.52 -12.40 -22.04
C TYR A 641 -20.16 -13.84 -22.42
N LEU A 642 -21.03 -14.49 -23.19
CA LEU A 642 -20.94 -15.91 -23.51
C LEU A 642 -20.17 -16.12 -24.81
N THR A 643 -19.00 -16.73 -24.70
CA THR A 643 -18.16 -17.17 -25.82
C THR A 643 -17.90 -18.68 -25.80
N SER A 644 -18.12 -19.36 -24.67
CA SER A 644 -17.87 -20.78 -24.47
C SER A 644 -19.10 -21.65 -24.71
N LEU A 645 -18.88 -22.91 -25.10
CA LEU A 645 -19.93 -23.95 -25.14
C LEU A 645 -19.94 -24.83 -23.87
N PHE A 646 -18.98 -24.61 -22.95
CA PHE A 646 -18.88 -25.35 -21.70
C PHE A 646 -19.80 -24.78 -20.61
N PRO A 647 -20.14 -25.58 -19.57
CA PRO A 647 -21.00 -25.12 -18.49
C PRO A 647 -20.45 -23.88 -17.78
N PHE A 648 -21.27 -22.86 -17.66
CA PHE A 648 -20.96 -21.60 -16.99
C PHE A 648 -22.13 -21.15 -16.10
N ASP A 649 -21.88 -20.20 -15.22
CA ASP A 649 -22.95 -19.57 -14.44
C ASP A 649 -23.75 -18.61 -15.34
N ASN A 650 -24.96 -18.99 -15.72
CA ASN A 650 -25.80 -18.19 -16.62
C ASN A 650 -26.71 -17.18 -15.89
N SER A 651 -26.40 -16.86 -14.64
CA SER A 651 -27.19 -15.93 -13.85
C SER A 651 -26.78 -14.46 -14.05
N THR A 652 -27.51 -13.55 -13.42
CA THR A 652 -27.23 -12.10 -13.45
C THR A 652 -27.18 -11.60 -12.02
N SER A 653 -26.13 -10.85 -11.69
CA SER A 653 -26.02 -10.15 -10.41
C SER A 653 -26.54 -8.73 -10.55
N ILE A 654 -27.18 -8.23 -9.49
CA ILE A 654 -27.67 -6.85 -9.43
C ILE A 654 -27.30 -6.17 -8.12
N GLY A 655 -26.98 -4.88 -8.22
CA GLY A 655 -26.89 -3.92 -7.12
C GLY A 655 -27.73 -2.70 -7.42
N PHE A 656 -27.66 -1.67 -6.57
CA PHE A 656 -28.43 -0.44 -6.75
C PHE A 656 -27.61 0.82 -6.59
N LEU A 657 -27.80 1.77 -7.49
CA LEU A 657 -27.40 3.16 -7.32
C LEU A 657 -28.60 3.93 -6.74
N LYS A 658 -28.50 4.46 -5.52
CA LYS A 658 -29.60 5.14 -4.82
C LYS A 658 -29.35 6.63 -4.67
N TYR A 659 -30.22 7.44 -5.24
CA TYR A 659 -30.19 8.89 -5.08
C TYR A 659 -30.64 9.27 -3.66
N LYS A 660 -29.90 10.17 -3.00
CA LYS A 660 -30.30 10.75 -1.71
C LYS A 660 -31.54 11.62 -1.94
N ALA A 661 -32.56 11.44 -1.10
CA ALA A 661 -33.80 12.21 -1.21
C ALA A 661 -33.56 13.68 -0.87
N SER A 662 -33.96 14.59 -1.77
CA SER A 662 -33.96 16.03 -1.52
C SER A 662 -35.34 16.46 -1.01
N GLY A 663 -35.55 16.44 0.31
CA GLY A 663 -36.72 17.06 0.98
C GLY A 663 -38.12 16.44 0.73
N THR A 664 -38.86 16.23 1.82
CA THR A 664 -40.34 16.27 1.94
C THR A 664 -41.26 15.40 1.05
N LEU A 665 -40.82 14.24 0.52
CA LEU A 665 -41.78 13.22 0.07
C LEU A 665 -41.50 11.86 0.73
N LYS A 666 -42.18 11.60 1.86
CA LYS A 666 -42.35 10.24 2.42
C LYS A 666 -43.32 9.45 1.54
N LEU A 667 -42.90 9.08 0.33
CA LEU A 667 -43.58 8.04 -0.43
C LEU A 667 -43.28 6.69 0.23
N LYS A 668 -44.30 5.83 0.36
CA LYS A 668 -44.10 4.46 0.87
C LYS A 668 -43.02 3.77 0.01
N PRO A 669 -41.96 3.22 0.61
CA PRO A 669 -40.92 2.53 -0.15
C PRO A 669 -41.56 1.32 -0.84
N GLN A 670 -41.74 1.42 -2.15
CA GLN A 670 -41.93 0.24 -2.99
C GLN A 670 -40.55 -0.35 -3.23
N THR A 671 -40.38 -1.64 -2.98
CA THR A 671 -39.20 -2.38 -3.45
C THR A 671 -39.23 -2.34 -4.98
N PRO A 672 -38.09 -2.13 -5.66
CA PRO A 672 -38.01 -2.38 -7.11
C PRO A 672 -38.58 -3.76 -7.40
N SER A 673 -39.32 -3.91 -8.50
CA SER A 673 -39.88 -5.21 -8.88
C SER A 673 -38.75 -6.25 -8.92
N LEU A 674 -38.80 -7.24 -8.01
CA LEU A 674 -37.87 -8.37 -8.02
C LEU A 674 -37.87 -8.97 -9.45
N GLY A 675 -36.71 -9.00 -10.10
CA GLY A 675 -36.57 -9.60 -11.44
C GLY A 675 -36.46 -8.63 -12.63
N TYR A 676 -36.43 -7.30 -12.40
CA TYR A 676 -36.16 -6.36 -13.50
C TYR A 676 -34.68 -6.37 -13.91
N ILE A 677 -34.40 -6.65 -15.18
CA ILE A 677 -33.07 -6.54 -15.80
C ILE A 677 -33.09 -5.34 -16.74
N PRO A 678 -32.15 -4.37 -16.61
CA PRO A 678 -32.08 -3.21 -17.49
C PRO A 678 -31.94 -3.59 -18.95
N SER A 679 -32.71 -2.94 -19.84
CA SER A 679 -32.59 -3.12 -21.29
C SER A 679 -31.24 -2.67 -21.85
N SER A 680 -30.52 -1.81 -21.12
CA SER A 680 -29.17 -1.37 -21.44
C SER A 680 -28.09 -2.43 -21.22
N LEU A 681 -28.39 -3.50 -20.47
CA LEU A 681 -27.48 -4.62 -20.30
C LEU A 681 -27.49 -5.45 -21.60
N PRO A 682 -26.38 -5.62 -22.32
CA PRO A 682 -26.33 -6.41 -23.55
C PRO A 682 -26.73 -7.87 -23.31
N LYS A 683 -27.23 -8.58 -24.33
CA LYS A 683 -27.48 -10.03 -24.23
C LYS A 683 -26.16 -10.78 -24.04
N MET A 684 -26.21 -11.99 -23.47
CA MET A 684 -25.00 -12.77 -23.22
C MET A 684 -24.20 -13.03 -24.51
N GLU A 685 -24.87 -13.21 -25.64
CA GLU A 685 -24.26 -13.53 -26.94
C GLU A 685 -23.95 -12.28 -27.80
N ASP A 686 -24.00 -11.08 -27.23
CA ASP A 686 -23.86 -9.82 -27.97
C ASP A 686 -22.39 -9.48 -28.31
N THR A 687 -21.79 -10.31 -29.17
CA THR A 687 -20.42 -10.12 -29.69
C THR A 687 -20.28 -8.80 -30.44
N VAL A 688 -21.33 -8.32 -31.10
CA VAL A 688 -21.31 -7.03 -31.81
C VAL A 688 -21.09 -5.88 -30.81
N PHE A 689 -21.76 -5.89 -29.67
CA PHE A 689 -21.52 -4.93 -28.61
C PHE A 689 -20.11 -5.06 -28.02
N ALA A 690 -19.66 -6.29 -27.70
CA ALA A 690 -18.34 -6.54 -27.13
C ALA A 690 -17.20 -6.02 -28.05
N THR A 691 -17.27 -6.32 -29.35
CA THR A 691 -16.32 -5.83 -30.36
C THR A 691 -16.38 -4.31 -30.47
N LYS A 692 -17.58 -3.71 -30.61
CA LYS A 692 -17.73 -2.26 -30.71
C LYS A 692 -17.20 -1.52 -29.48
N PHE A 693 -17.42 -2.05 -28.28
CA PHE A 693 -16.87 -1.46 -27.05
C PHE A 693 -15.34 -1.48 -27.08
N THR A 694 -14.75 -2.63 -27.44
CA THR A 694 -13.29 -2.80 -27.49
C THR A 694 -12.65 -1.92 -28.57
N ASP A 695 -13.27 -1.80 -29.74
CA ASP A 695 -12.77 -0.99 -30.87
C ASP A 695 -12.77 0.52 -30.60
N ASN A 696 -13.60 0.99 -29.66
CA ASN A 696 -13.63 2.40 -29.26
C ASN A 696 -12.47 2.78 -28.33
N LEU A 697 -11.75 1.81 -27.76
CA LEU A 697 -10.64 2.08 -26.85
C LEU A 697 -9.43 2.61 -27.61
N ARG A 698 -8.97 3.80 -27.22
CA ARG A 698 -7.76 4.44 -27.74
C ARG A 698 -6.98 5.08 -26.61
N SER A 699 -5.66 5.01 -26.68
CA SER A 699 -4.79 5.74 -25.75
C SER A 699 -5.04 7.24 -25.86
N LEU A 700 -4.98 7.96 -24.73
CA LEU A 700 -5.22 9.41 -24.71
C LEU A 700 -4.33 10.17 -25.70
N GLY A 701 -3.03 9.85 -25.73
CA GLY A 701 -2.11 10.29 -26.79
C GLY A 701 -1.87 11.80 -26.85
N THR A 702 -1.78 12.46 -25.70
CA THR A 702 -1.48 13.91 -25.60
C THR A 702 0.00 14.15 -25.35
N THR A 703 0.44 15.40 -25.38
CA THR A 703 1.84 15.76 -25.05
C THR A 703 2.21 15.38 -23.61
N GLU A 704 1.26 15.51 -22.68
CA GLU A 704 1.47 15.13 -21.28
C GLU A 704 1.36 13.62 -21.04
N TYR A 705 0.50 12.93 -21.79
CA TYR A 705 0.28 11.49 -21.72
C TYR A 705 0.51 10.86 -23.11
N PRO A 706 1.78 10.76 -23.55
CA PRO A 706 2.11 10.31 -24.89
C PRO A 706 1.85 8.80 -25.08
N CYS A 707 1.35 8.44 -26.27
CA CYS A 707 1.26 7.05 -26.69
C CYS A 707 2.61 6.63 -27.33
N ASN A 708 3.44 5.90 -26.58
CA ASN A 708 4.80 5.53 -27.00
C ASN A 708 4.84 4.15 -27.67
N VAL A 709 3.89 3.88 -28.56
CA VAL A 709 3.84 2.61 -29.29
C VAL A 709 5.11 2.41 -30.14
N PRO A 710 5.79 1.26 -30.04
CA PRO A 710 6.92 0.94 -30.91
C PRO A 710 6.46 0.89 -32.37
N LYS A 711 6.94 1.82 -33.22
CA LYS A 711 6.56 1.86 -34.65
C LYS A 711 7.27 0.80 -35.48
N GLN A 712 8.50 0.49 -35.11
CA GLN A 712 9.31 -0.59 -35.67
C GLN A 712 9.46 -1.69 -34.63
N ILE A 713 9.56 -2.94 -35.09
CA ILE A 713 9.71 -4.12 -34.24
C ILE A 713 11.07 -4.77 -34.52
N ASP A 714 11.68 -5.31 -33.48
CA ASP A 714 12.93 -6.07 -33.59
C ASP A 714 12.65 -7.57 -33.75
N LYS A 715 11.54 -8.03 -33.16
CA LYS A 715 11.13 -9.44 -33.18
C LYS A 715 9.60 -9.56 -33.20
N ARG A 716 9.08 -10.50 -33.99
CA ARG A 716 7.68 -10.94 -33.98
C ARG A 716 7.61 -12.38 -33.49
N VAL A 717 6.74 -12.63 -32.51
CA VAL A 717 6.36 -13.96 -32.03
C VAL A 717 4.89 -14.18 -32.35
N ILE A 718 4.55 -15.33 -32.92
CA ILE A 718 3.16 -15.73 -33.14
C ILE A 718 2.88 -16.87 -32.16
N THR A 719 1.89 -16.70 -31.31
CA THR A 719 1.52 -17.62 -30.25
C THR A 719 0.09 -18.08 -30.43
N THR A 720 -0.12 -19.34 -30.79
CA THR A 720 -1.46 -19.94 -30.71
C THR A 720 -1.87 -20.14 -29.27
N ILE A 721 -3.13 -19.88 -28.97
CA ILE A 721 -3.78 -20.08 -27.68
C ILE A 721 -4.80 -21.18 -27.92
N SER A 722 -4.64 -22.30 -27.21
CA SER A 722 -5.43 -23.49 -27.47
C SER A 722 -5.93 -24.11 -26.18
N LEU A 723 -7.20 -24.49 -26.17
CA LEU A 723 -7.67 -25.58 -25.32
C LEU A 723 -7.27 -26.92 -25.96
N ASN A 724 -7.02 -27.91 -25.12
CA ASN A 724 -6.47 -29.20 -25.51
C ASN A 724 -7.18 -30.35 -24.79
N LEU A 725 -7.19 -31.52 -25.41
CA LEU A 725 -7.58 -32.78 -24.78
C LEU A 725 -6.39 -33.74 -24.76
N GLN A 726 -5.90 -34.01 -23.56
CA GLN A 726 -4.78 -34.90 -23.31
C GLN A 726 -5.25 -36.34 -23.11
N ASP A 727 -4.52 -37.28 -23.68
CA ASP A 727 -4.79 -38.70 -23.51
C ASP A 727 -4.77 -39.11 -22.04
N CYS A 728 -5.80 -39.83 -21.63
CA CYS A 728 -5.87 -40.33 -20.26
C CYS A 728 -4.78 -41.39 -20.03
N PRO A 729 -3.97 -41.29 -18.95
CA PRO A 729 -2.99 -42.30 -18.63
C PRO A 729 -3.62 -43.68 -18.45
N LYS A 730 -2.97 -44.74 -18.97
CA LYS A 730 -3.50 -46.12 -18.98
C LYS A 730 -3.98 -46.66 -17.61
N ASN A 731 -3.42 -46.15 -16.51
CA ASN A 731 -3.72 -46.59 -15.14
C ASN A 731 -4.69 -45.65 -14.40
N LYS A 732 -5.40 -44.78 -15.12
CA LYS A 732 -6.31 -43.78 -14.56
C LYS A 732 -7.62 -43.76 -15.35
N THR A 733 -8.71 -43.46 -14.67
CA THR A 733 -9.98 -43.12 -15.32
C THR A 733 -10.12 -41.60 -15.33
N CYS A 734 -10.27 -41.02 -16.51
CA CYS A 734 -10.46 -39.58 -16.68
C CYS A 734 -11.93 -39.29 -17.01
N LYS A 735 -12.44 -38.14 -16.56
CA LYS A 735 -13.84 -37.76 -16.69
C LYS A 735 -14.09 -36.63 -17.68
N GLY A 736 -13.03 -36.04 -18.24
CA GLY A 736 -13.16 -35.02 -19.27
C GLY A 736 -13.76 -35.56 -20.57
N LEU A 737 -13.91 -34.67 -21.54
CA LEU A 737 -14.58 -34.98 -22.81
C LEU A 737 -13.92 -36.19 -23.51
N TYR A 738 -14.74 -37.14 -23.99
CA TYR A 738 -14.30 -38.41 -24.58
C TYR A 738 -13.38 -39.28 -23.68
N GLY A 739 -13.47 -39.12 -22.36
CA GLY A 739 -12.61 -39.83 -21.41
C GLY A 739 -11.16 -39.35 -21.42
N LYS A 740 -10.91 -38.14 -21.94
CA LYS A 740 -9.60 -37.45 -21.94
C LYS A 740 -9.49 -36.47 -20.76
N ILE A 741 -8.37 -35.76 -20.68
CA ILE A 741 -8.08 -34.74 -19.68
C ILE A 741 -8.10 -33.37 -20.36
N PHE A 742 -8.86 -32.41 -19.84
CA PHE A 742 -8.74 -31.01 -20.27
C PHE A 742 -7.36 -30.44 -19.94
N SER A 743 -6.78 -29.76 -20.90
CA SER A 743 -5.50 -29.05 -20.82
C SER A 743 -5.57 -27.81 -21.70
N ALA A 744 -4.55 -26.96 -21.67
CA ALA A 744 -4.47 -25.78 -22.49
C ALA A 744 -3.00 -25.43 -22.74
N SER A 745 -2.70 -24.78 -23.86
CA SER A 745 -1.32 -24.53 -24.27
C SER A 745 -1.12 -23.24 -25.06
N MET A 746 0.10 -22.71 -24.94
CA MET A 746 0.60 -21.65 -25.82
C MET A 746 1.63 -22.24 -26.78
N ASN A 747 1.41 -22.12 -28.10
CA ASN A 747 2.22 -22.80 -29.14
C ASN A 747 2.43 -24.30 -28.89
N ASN A 748 1.37 -24.99 -28.47
CA ASN A 748 1.38 -26.42 -28.13
C ASN A 748 2.24 -26.81 -26.91
N ILE A 749 2.66 -25.83 -26.10
CA ILE A 749 3.33 -26.06 -24.81
C ILE A 749 2.32 -25.80 -23.68
N SER A 750 1.95 -26.84 -22.94
CA SER A 750 1.16 -26.74 -21.72
C SER A 750 2.11 -26.43 -20.55
N PHE A 751 2.00 -25.22 -20.01
CA PHE A 751 2.93 -24.73 -19.00
C PHE A 751 2.84 -25.51 -17.69
N VAL A 752 4.00 -25.96 -17.21
CA VAL A 752 4.14 -26.59 -15.90
C VAL A 752 4.90 -25.65 -14.97
N ARG A 753 4.33 -25.35 -13.80
CA ARG A 753 5.04 -24.58 -12.77
C ARG A 753 6.20 -25.43 -12.19
N PRO A 754 7.44 -24.91 -12.13
CA PRO A 754 8.58 -25.64 -11.58
C PRO A 754 8.51 -25.73 -10.04
N LYS A 755 9.43 -26.50 -9.44
CA LYS A 755 9.54 -26.63 -7.97
C LYS A 755 10.20 -25.42 -7.30
N MET A 756 11.05 -24.71 -8.03
CA MET A 756 11.75 -23.51 -7.59
C MET A 756 11.39 -22.37 -8.54
N SER A 757 11.26 -21.15 -8.04
CA SER A 757 10.82 -20.04 -8.88
C SER A 757 11.77 -19.79 -10.06
N ILE A 758 11.21 -19.52 -11.23
CA ILE A 758 11.97 -19.27 -12.46
C ILE A 758 12.92 -18.08 -12.27
N LEU A 759 12.46 -17.02 -11.60
CA LEU A 759 13.26 -15.84 -11.28
C LEU A 759 14.45 -16.19 -10.37
N GLU A 760 14.25 -17.01 -9.34
CA GLU A 760 15.34 -17.44 -8.47
C GLU A 760 16.34 -18.32 -9.20
N CYS A 761 15.88 -19.26 -10.03
CA CYS A 761 16.74 -20.09 -10.86
C CYS A 761 17.59 -19.24 -11.81
N HIS A 762 16.97 -18.22 -12.42
CA HIS A 762 17.66 -17.26 -13.28
C HIS A 762 18.68 -16.43 -12.50
N TYR A 763 18.30 -15.87 -11.35
CA TYR A 763 19.16 -15.03 -10.52
C TYR A 763 20.37 -15.78 -9.98
N LYS A 764 20.19 -17.04 -9.57
CA LYS A 764 21.24 -17.92 -9.07
C LYS A 764 22.00 -18.68 -10.17
N ASN A 765 21.62 -18.51 -11.44
CA ASN A 765 22.20 -19.17 -12.61
C ASN A 765 22.24 -20.72 -12.48
N LEU A 766 21.10 -21.32 -12.11
CA LEU A 766 20.98 -22.76 -11.90
C LEU A 766 20.73 -23.51 -13.22
N SER A 767 21.62 -24.42 -13.58
CA SER A 767 21.62 -25.15 -14.86
C SER A 767 20.77 -26.43 -14.91
N ASN A 768 20.32 -26.97 -13.77
CA ASN A 768 19.51 -28.21 -13.69
C ASN A 768 18.07 -27.95 -13.18
N SER A 769 17.49 -26.80 -13.50
CA SER A 769 16.19 -26.36 -12.98
C SER A 769 14.97 -26.95 -13.71
N GLY A 770 15.16 -27.63 -14.84
CA GLY A 770 14.08 -28.11 -15.70
C GLY A 770 13.37 -26.99 -16.48
N ILE A 771 13.96 -25.79 -16.50
CA ILE A 771 13.46 -24.61 -17.22
C ILE A 771 14.24 -24.47 -18.53
N ASP A 772 13.53 -24.30 -19.63
CA ASP A 772 14.14 -24.13 -20.96
C ASP A 772 13.83 -22.73 -21.52
N ASN A 773 14.84 -22.07 -22.10
CA ASN A 773 14.72 -20.73 -22.69
C ASN A 773 14.39 -20.76 -24.19
N ASN A 774 13.82 -21.87 -24.68
CA ASN A 774 13.54 -22.13 -26.09
C ASN A 774 12.04 -22.14 -26.42
N PHE A 775 11.22 -21.31 -25.75
CA PHE A 775 9.81 -21.22 -26.11
C PHE A 775 9.65 -20.95 -27.61
N PRO A 776 8.84 -21.73 -28.34
CA PRO A 776 8.74 -21.64 -29.79
C PRO A 776 8.16 -20.28 -30.21
N GLU A 777 8.89 -19.55 -31.07
CA GLU A 777 8.49 -18.20 -31.52
C GLU A 777 7.36 -18.20 -32.56
N LYS A 778 7.00 -19.39 -33.06
CA LYS A 778 5.90 -19.63 -33.99
C LYS A 778 5.22 -20.95 -33.61
N PRO A 779 3.96 -21.17 -34.00
CA PRO A 779 3.31 -22.45 -33.80
C PRO A 779 4.13 -23.57 -34.47
N PRO A 780 4.43 -24.68 -33.78
CA PRO A 780 5.26 -25.77 -34.33
C PRO A 780 4.69 -26.36 -35.62
N ASN A 781 3.36 -26.39 -35.72
CA ASN A 781 2.62 -26.82 -36.91
C ASN A 781 1.66 -25.70 -37.33
N ALA A 782 1.68 -25.33 -38.61
CA ALA A 782 0.71 -24.40 -39.16
C ALA A 782 -0.51 -25.16 -39.69
N PHE A 783 -1.70 -24.69 -39.35
CA PHE A 783 -2.98 -25.21 -39.82
C PHE A 783 -4.00 -24.06 -39.89
N ASP A 784 -5.21 -24.35 -40.35
CA ASP A 784 -6.31 -23.39 -40.25
C ASP A 784 -6.74 -23.29 -38.78
N TYR A 785 -6.13 -22.37 -38.03
CA TYR A 785 -6.28 -22.28 -36.57
C TYR A 785 -7.73 -22.12 -36.15
N THR A 786 -8.49 -21.27 -36.85
CA THR A 786 -9.89 -20.96 -36.52
C THR A 786 -10.91 -21.84 -37.21
N GLY A 787 -10.54 -22.50 -38.31
CA GLY A 787 -11.42 -23.40 -39.08
C GLY A 787 -11.21 -24.88 -38.80
N VAL A 788 -10.38 -25.23 -37.81
CA VAL A 788 -10.05 -26.61 -37.48
C VAL A 788 -11.28 -27.40 -37.03
N ASP A 789 -11.48 -28.61 -37.60
CA ASP A 789 -12.44 -29.55 -37.04
C ASP A 789 -11.83 -30.18 -35.80
N ALA A 790 -12.29 -29.71 -34.65
CA ALA A 790 -11.85 -30.12 -33.32
C ALA A 790 -11.69 -31.65 -33.20
N LEU A 791 -12.58 -32.46 -33.78
CA LEU A 791 -12.57 -33.90 -33.56
C LEU A 791 -11.62 -34.68 -34.49
N SER A 792 -11.06 -34.01 -35.49
CA SER A 792 -10.19 -34.65 -36.50
C SER A 792 -8.70 -34.58 -36.18
N GLU A 793 -8.30 -33.72 -35.24
CA GLU A 793 -6.90 -33.40 -34.97
C GLU A 793 -6.40 -33.96 -33.63
N ASN A 794 -5.10 -34.24 -33.58
CA ASN A 794 -4.44 -34.61 -32.32
C ASN A 794 -4.27 -33.36 -31.43
N MET A 795 -5.07 -33.28 -30.37
CA MET A 795 -5.02 -32.16 -29.41
C MET A 795 -4.02 -32.35 -28.26
N ASN A 796 -3.23 -33.42 -28.22
CA ASN A 796 -2.22 -33.58 -27.16
C ASN A 796 -1.14 -32.49 -27.28
N SER A 797 -0.93 -31.74 -26.20
CA SER A 797 0.14 -30.73 -26.08
C SER A 797 1.36 -31.26 -25.32
N GLU A 798 2.51 -30.60 -25.49
CA GLU A 798 3.74 -30.92 -24.76
C GLU A 798 3.75 -30.21 -23.40
N PHE A 799 3.92 -30.97 -22.31
CA PHE A 799 4.06 -30.37 -20.98
C PHE A 799 5.49 -29.88 -20.72
N GLY A 800 5.66 -28.63 -20.30
CA GLY A 800 6.99 -28.13 -19.94
C GLY A 800 7.01 -26.70 -19.42
N THR A 801 8.16 -26.30 -18.88
CA THR A 801 8.42 -24.93 -18.42
C THR A 801 9.32 -24.22 -19.43
N LYS A 802 8.73 -23.70 -20.52
CA LYS A 802 9.46 -23.00 -21.58
C LYS A 802 9.30 -21.49 -21.49
N ILE A 803 10.40 -20.76 -21.68
CA ILE A 803 10.52 -19.32 -21.47
C ILE A 803 10.94 -18.63 -22.77
N LEU A 804 10.22 -17.57 -23.15
CA LEU A 804 10.62 -16.66 -24.22
C LEU A 804 11.66 -15.68 -23.65
N ALA A 805 12.94 -15.89 -23.94
CA ALA A 805 14.00 -15.02 -23.47
C ALA A 805 14.40 -13.97 -24.52
N VAL A 806 14.37 -12.68 -24.15
CA VAL A 806 14.73 -11.56 -25.02
C VAL A 806 15.77 -10.63 -24.38
N PRO A 807 16.65 -9.99 -25.15
CA PRO A 807 17.52 -8.92 -24.65
C PRO A 807 16.73 -7.71 -24.13
N TYR A 808 17.29 -6.99 -23.16
CA TYR A 808 16.79 -5.69 -22.73
C TYR A 808 16.60 -4.73 -23.91
N GLY A 809 15.46 -4.05 -23.96
CA GLY A 809 15.13 -3.03 -24.96
C GLY A 809 14.57 -3.57 -26.28
N THR A 810 14.38 -4.89 -26.40
CA THR A 810 13.77 -5.49 -27.60
C THR A 810 12.35 -4.95 -27.80
N LYS A 811 12.07 -4.39 -28.99
CA LYS A 811 10.71 -4.02 -29.43
C LYS A 811 10.01 -5.26 -29.95
N LEU A 812 9.26 -5.91 -29.07
CA LEU A 812 8.62 -7.19 -29.32
C LEU A 812 7.20 -6.99 -29.84
N GLU A 813 6.83 -7.72 -30.88
CA GLU A 813 5.45 -7.92 -31.29
C GLU A 813 5.02 -9.35 -30.95
N ILE A 814 3.96 -9.50 -30.16
CA ILE A 814 3.35 -10.79 -29.84
C ILE A 814 1.99 -10.82 -30.53
N VAL A 815 1.80 -11.74 -31.46
CA VAL A 815 0.50 -12.01 -32.06
C VAL A 815 -0.09 -13.22 -31.35
N LEU A 816 -1.19 -13.00 -30.64
CA LEU A 816 -1.98 -14.01 -29.98
C LEU A 816 -3.05 -14.48 -30.96
N GLN A 817 -3.07 -15.78 -31.29
CA GLN A 817 -3.99 -16.39 -32.24
C GLN A 817 -4.85 -17.42 -31.51
N ASP A 818 -6.16 -17.19 -31.44
CA ASP A 818 -7.10 -18.18 -30.93
C ASP A 818 -7.18 -19.39 -31.89
N THR A 819 -7.51 -20.57 -31.36
CA THR A 819 -7.70 -21.79 -32.14
C THR A 819 -9.08 -22.40 -31.88
N GLY A 820 -9.70 -22.99 -32.89
CA GLY A 820 -10.99 -23.67 -32.78
C GLY A 820 -10.94 -25.06 -32.16
N PHE A 821 -9.88 -25.42 -31.43
CA PHE A 821 -9.85 -26.69 -30.71
C PHE A 821 -10.90 -26.67 -29.60
N MET A 822 -11.76 -27.70 -29.60
CA MET A 822 -12.94 -27.84 -28.73
C MET A 822 -14.03 -26.80 -29.00
N ASN A 823 -13.71 -25.51 -28.87
CA ASN A 823 -14.58 -24.38 -29.18
C ASN A 823 -13.72 -23.15 -29.48
N LEU A 824 -14.31 -22.18 -30.19
CA LEU A 824 -13.75 -20.83 -30.25
C LEU A 824 -14.11 -20.11 -28.94
N GLU A 825 -13.16 -19.40 -28.35
CA GLU A 825 -13.38 -18.73 -27.06
C GLU A 825 -12.61 -17.42 -26.97
N ASN A 826 -13.14 -16.46 -26.24
CA ASN A 826 -12.38 -15.26 -25.91
C ASN A 826 -11.45 -15.56 -24.73
N HIS A 827 -10.16 -15.24 -24.90
CA HIS A 827 -9.14 -15.52 -23.90
C HIS A 827 -8.52 -14.22 -23.39
N PRO A 828 -8.76 -13.80 -22.13
CA PRO A 828 -8.11 -12.65 -21.55
C PRO A 828 -6.64 -12.96 -21.24
N ILE A 829 -5.71 -12.59 -22.12
CA ILE A 829 -4.28 -12.80 -21.88
C ILE A 829 -3.69 -11.62 -21.13
N HIS A 830 -3.15 -11.90 -19.94
CA HIS A 830 -2.45 -10.95 -19.08
C HIS A 830 -0.93 -11.12 -19.21
N ILE A 831 -0.20 -10.01 -19.23
CA ILE A 831 1.26 -9.97 -19.23
C ILE A 831 1.74 -9.21 -18.00
N HIS A 832 2.49 -9.91 -17.14
CA HIS A 832 3.08 -9.30 -15.95
C HIS A 832 4.22 -8.33 -16.30
N GLY A 833 4.48 -7.37 -15.42
CA GLY A 833 5.63 -6.45 -15.49
C GLY A 833 5.64 -5.46 -16.64
N HIS A 834 4.65 -5.50 -17.52
CA HIS A 834 4.54 -4.66 -18.71
C HIS A 834 3.09 -4.27 -18.96
N ASN A 835 2.89 -3.04 -19.42
CA ASN A 835 1.74 -2.77 -20.28
C ASN A 835 2.18 -2.96 -21.74
N PHE A 836 1.22 -3.20 -22.62
CA PHE A 836 1.40 -3.39 -24.04
C PHE A 836 0.39 -2.58 -24.84
N TYR A 837 0.74 -2.28 -26.08
CA TYR A 837 -0.16 -1.61 -27.03
C TYR A 837 -0.87 -2.64 -27.89
N ILE A 838 -2.20 -2.67 -27.88
CA ILE A 838 -2.98 -3.52 -28.80
C ILE A 838 -3.05 -2.80 -30.14
N VAL A 839 -2.16 -3.16 -31.06
CA VAL A 839 -2.01 -2.46 -32.36
C VAL A 839 -2.98 -2.94 -33.41
N GLY A 840 -3.57 -4.12 -33.24
CA GLY A 840 -4.61 -4.63 -34.12
C GLY A 840 -5.28 -5.87 -33.55
N THR A 841 -6.53 -6.08 -33.96
CA THR A 841 -7.33 -7.27 -33.69
C THR A 841 -8.02 -7.68 -34.98
N GLY A 842 -8.37 -8.95 -35.11
CA GLY A 842 -9.11 -9.45 -36.26
C GLY A 842 -9.75 -10.80 -35.97
N LEU A 843 -10.68 -11.20 -36.84
CA LEU A 843 -11.26 -12.55 -36.84
C LEU A 843 -10.51 -13.43 -37.85
N GLY A 844 -10.59 -14.74 -37.66
CA GLY A 844 -9.89 -15.73 -38.46
C GLY A 844 -8.40 -15.84 -38.13
N ASN A 845 -7.64 -16.34 -39.10
CA ASN A 845 -6.19 -16.53 -38.96
C ASN A 845 -5.42 -15.25 -39.29
N PHE A 846 -4.50 -14.85 -38.41
CA PHE A 846 -3.59 -13.74 -38.65
C PHE A 846 -2.74 -13.95 -39.91
N ASN A 847 -2.75 -12.95 -40.77
CA ASN A 847 -1.94 -12.89 -41.97
C ASN A 847 -0.78 -11.88 -41.80
N PRO A 848 0.46 -12.34 -41.58
CA PRO A 848 1.61 -11.46 -41.32
C PRO A 848 1.97 -10.53 -42.48
N ALA A 849 1.45 -10.78 -43.69
CA ALA A 849 1.69 -9.98 -44.90
C ALA A 849 0.58 -8.93 -45.15
N LYS A 850 -0.62 -9.10 -44.57
CA LYS A 850 -1.78 -8.23 -44.83
C LYS A 850 -2.19 -7.42 -43.61
N ASP A 851 -2.37 -8.07 -42.48
CA ASP A 851 -2.98 -7.46 -41.30
C ASP A 851 -2.15 -6.33 -40.67
N PRO A 852 -0.80 -6.37 -40.64
CA PRO A 852 -0.01 -5.26 -40.12
C PRO A 852 -0.21 -3.93 -40.83
N ALA A 853 -0.72 -3.93 -42.07
CA ALA A 853 -1.04 -2.69 -42.79
C ALA A 853 -2.21 -1.92 -42.17
N ASN A 854 -3.08 -2.61 -41.42
CA ASN A 854 -4.25 -2.03 -40.76
C ASN A 854 -3.99 -1.69 -39.27
N TYR A 855 -2.76 -1.85 -38.79
CA TYR A 855 -2.45 -1.57 -37.39
C TYR A 855 -2.65 -0.10 -37.03
N ASN A 856 -3.25 0.12 -35.87
CA ASN A 856 -3.22 1.41 -35.21
C ASN A 856 -1.84 1.61 -34.55
N LEU A 857 -0.98 2.39 -35.22
CA LEU A 857 0.34 2.80 -34.70
C LEU A 857 0.38 4.28 -34.28
N VAL A 858 -0.80 4.88 -34.08
CA VAL A 858 -0.97 6.28 -33.69
C VAL A 858 -1.41 6.37 -32.24
N ASP A 859 -2.53 5.73 -31.90
CA ASP A 859 -3.13 5.78 -30.56
C ASP A 859 -3.72 4.42 -30.08
N PRO A 860 -3.04 3.28 -30.32
CA PRO A 860 -3.52 1.99 -29.84
C PRO A 860 -3.71 1.99 -28.32
N PRO A 861 -4.74 1.32 -27.77
CA PRO A 861 -4.94 1.27 -26.34
C PRO A 861 -3.77 0.56 -25.64
N GLU A 862 -3.23 1.20 -24.59
CA GLU A 862 -2.25 0.61 -23.68
C GLU A 862 -3.00 -0.14 -22.57
N ARG A 863 -2.69 -1.44 -22.40
CA ARG A 863 -3.37 -2.37 -21.50
C ARG A 863 -2.36 -3.28 -20.81
N ASN A 864 -2.78 -3.97 -19.76
CA ASN A 864 -2.03 -5.11 -19.22
C ASN A 864 -2.74 -6.45 -19.51
N THR A 865 -4.02 -6.42 -19.91
CA THR A 865 -4.80 -7.61 -20.24
C THR A 865 -5.62 -7.38 -21.53
N VAL A 866 -5.55 -8.33 -22.47
CA VAL A 866 -6.29 -8.29 -23.74
C VAL A 866 -7.23 -9.48 -23.86
N GLY A 867 -8.52 -9.23 -24.12
CA GLY A 867 -9.42 -10.28 -24.59
C GLY A 867 -9.10 -10.60 -26.04
N VAL A 868 -8.47 -11.75 -26.30
CA VAL A 868 -8.22 -12.23 -27.66
C VAL A 868 -9.55 -12.66 -28.27
N PRO A 869 -10.02 -12.03 -29.36
CA PRO A 869 -11.35 -12.29 -29.90
C PRO A 869 -11.59 -13.78 -30.18
N MET A 870 -12.81 -14.26 -29.92
CA MET A 870 -13.18 -15.64 -30.23
C MET A 870 -12.97 -15.93 -31.73
N GLY A 871 -12.23 -16.99 -32.04
CA GLY A 871 -11.85 -17.35 -33.39
C GLY A 871 -11.11 -16.25 -34.13
N GLY A 872 -10.25 -15.52 -33.43
CA GLY A 872 -9.53 -14.37 -33.97
C GLY A 872 -8.12 -14.24 -33.43
N TRP A 873 -7.57 -13.04 -33.56
CA TRP A 873 -6.22 -12.72 -33.13
C TRP A 873 -6.12 -11.30 -32.56
N ALA A 874 -5.11 -11.09 -31.71
CA ALA A 874 -4.71 -9.79 -31.19
C ALA A 874 -3.19 -9.61 -31.32
N ALA A 875 -2.76 -8.50 -31.90
CA ALA A 875 -1.36 -8.14 -32.04
C ALA A 875 -0.96 -7.09 -31.00
N LEU A 876 0.04 -7.41 -30.20
CA LEU A 876 0.53 -6.61 -29.09
C LEU A 876 1.94 -6.11 -29.37
N ARG A 877 2.25 -4.85 -29.05
CA ARG A 877 3.63 -4.33 -29.06
C ARG A 877 4.10 -3.95 -27.67
N ILE A 878 5.29 -4.43 -27.33
CA ILE A 878 5.92 -4.30 -26.01
C ILE A 878 7.34 -3.76 -26.19
N ASN A 879 7.74 -2.82 -25.34
CA ASN A 879 9.16 -2.56 -25.10
C ASN A 879 9.61 -3.48 -23.97
N ALA A 880 10.48 -4.45 -24.26
CA ALA A 880 11.03 -5.36 -23.26
C ALA A 880 12.14 -4.66 -22.44
N ASP A 881 11.78 -3.59 -21.72
CA ASP A 881 12.70 -2.67 -21.03
C ASP A 881 12.67 -2.83 -19.49
N ASN A 882 12.07 -3.92 -19.01
CA ASN A 882 11.99 -4.26 -17.60
C ASN A 882 12.66 -5.62 -17.32
N PRO A 883 13.91 -5.63 -16.81
CA PRO A 883 14.68 -6.87 -16.63
C PRO A 883 14.09 -7.73 -15.51
N GLY A 884 13.91 -9.01 -15.80
CA GLY A 884 13.27 -9.95 -14.88
C GLY A 884 12.62 -11.13 -15.60
N VAL A 885 11.81 -11.86 -14.84
CA VAL A 885 10.96 -12.95 -15.34
C VAL A 885 9.52 -12.54 -15.12
N TRP A 886 8.71 -12.67 -16.15
CA TRP A 886 7.34 -12.17 -16.20
C TRP A 886 6.41 -13.27 -16.67
N PHE A 887 5.28 -13.45 -15.99
CA PHE A 887 4.29 -14.44 -16.35
C PHE A 887 3.38 -13.90 -17.46
N ILE A 888 3.07 -14.73 -18.45
CA ILE A 888 2.09 -14.45 -19.50
C ILE A 888 1.08 -15.58 -19.45
N HIS A 889 -0.18 -15.28 -19.17
CA HIS A 889 -1.18 -16.33 -18.96
C HIS A 889 -2.60 -15.86 -19.28
N CYS A 890 -3.49 -16.82 -19.54
CA CYS A 890 -4.92 -16.55 -19.59
C CYS A 890 -5.45 -16.25 -18.20
N HIS A 891 -6.22 -15.18 -18.05
CA HIS A 891 -6.78 -14.73 -16.78
C HIS A 891 -8.11 -15.44 -16.43
N LEU A 892 -8.46 -16.49 -17.19
CA LEU A 892 -9.40 -17.53 -16.77
C LEU A 892 -8.61 -18.54 -15.93
N GLU A 893 -8.98 -18.70 -14.65
CA GLU A 893 -8.16 -19.45 -13.70
C GLU A 893 -8.08 -20.95 -14.05
N GLU A 894 -9.16 -21.50 -14.60
CA GLU A 894 -9.17 -22.88 -15.11
C GLU A 894 -8.14 -23.08 -16.23
N HIS A 895 -8.05 -22.14 -17.17
CA HIS A 895 -7.08 -22.21 -18.26
C HIS A 895 -5.64 -22.07 -17.77
N THR A 896 -5.39 -21.16 -16.81
CA THR A 896 -4.07 -21.08 -16.16
C THR A 896 -3.72 -22.40 -15.47
N SER A 897 -4.67 -23.03 -14.77
CA SER A 897 -4.46 -24.33 -14.13
C SER A 897 -4.25 -25.47 -15.13
N TRP A 898 -4.81 -25.36 -16.34
CA TRP A 898 -4.63 -26.32 -17.45
C TRP A 898 -3.34 -26.13 -18.25
N GLY A 899 -2.63 -25.02 -18.08
CA GLY A 899 -1.34 -24.76 -18.71
C GLY A 899 -1.32 -23.65 -19.77
N LEU A 900 -2.39 -22.86 -19.90
CA LEU A 900 -2.48 -21.73 -20.86
C LEU A 900 -1.63 -20.54 -20.42
N ALA A 901 -0.32 -20.74 -20.39
CA ALA A 901 0.65 -19.78 -19.92
C ALA A 901 2.03 -19.97 -20.56
N MET A 902 2.90 -18.98 -20.35
CA MET A 902 4.33 -19.05 -20.64
C MET A 902 5.09 -18.05 -19.76
N GLY A 903 6.42 -18.11 -19.77
CA GLY A 903 7.27 -17.08 -19.17
C GLY A 903 7.92 -16.18 -20.22
N LEU A 904 8.02 -14.89 -19.94
CA LEU A 904 8.86 -13.93 -20.65
C LEU A 904 10.05 -13.56 -19.77
N MET A 905 11.27 -13.79 -20.26
CA MET A 905 12.49 -13.36 -19.57
C MET A 905 13.13 -12.20 -20.32
N VAL A 906 13.20 -11.05 -19.67
CA VAL A 906 13.95 -9.89 -20.17
C VAL A 906 15.32 -9.91 -19.50
N LYS A 907 16.35 -10.18 -20.30
CA LYS A 907 17.74 -10.23 -19.82
C LYS A 907 18.17 -8.85 -19.32
N SER A 908 19.14 -8.82 -18.40
CA SER A 908 19.74 -7.55 -17.96
C SER A 908 20.48 -6.84 -19.10
N GLY A 909 20.38 -5.51 -19.12
CA GLY A 909 21.13 -4.66 -20.04
C GLY A 909 22.57 -4.39 -19.59
N SER A 910 23.23 -3.42 -20.22
CA SER A 910 24.63 -3.07 -19.95
C SER A 910 24.80 -2.11 -18.77
N LYS A 911 23.77 -1.33 -18.44
CA LYS A 911 23.81 -0.33 -17.37
C LYS A 911 23.18 -0.87 -16.08
N PRO A 912 23.62 -0.43 -14.88
CA PRO A 912 22.99 -0.80 -13.62
C PRO A 912 21.48 -0.54 -13.58
N SER A 913 21.01 0.54 -14.22
CA SER A 913 19.58 0.87 -14.35
C SER A 913 18.78 -0.10 -15.23
N GLN A 914 19.45 -0.99 -15.95
CA GLN A 914 18.88 -2.00 -16.85
C GLN A 914 19.03 -3.42 -16.29
N CYS A 915 19.42 -3.55 -15.02
CA CYS A 915 19.54 -4.83 -14.32
C CYS A 915 18.46 -4.94 -13.24
N MET A 916 17.98 -6.15 -12.97
CA MET A 916 17.10 -6.41 -11.83
C MET A 916 17.78 -6.02 -10.52
N LEU A 917 17.01 -5.54 -9.55
CA LEU A 917 17.53 -5.29 -8.19
C LEU A 917 17.85 -6.61 -7.47
N PRO A 918 18.77 -6.60 -6.50
CA PRO A 918 19.06 -7.79 -5.70
C PRO A 918 17.80 -8.35 -5.02
N LEU A 919 17.78 -9.67 -4.84
CA LEU A 919 16.74 -10.32 -4.03
C LEU A 919 16.77 -9.76 -2.60
N PRO A 920 15.59 -9.53 -1.98
CA PRO A 920 15.52 -9.06 -0.61
C PRO A 920 15.92 -10.18 0.37
N ASP A 921 16.41 -9.81 1.56
CA ASP A 921 16.86 -10.75 2.59
C ASP A 921 15.74 -11.67 3.11
N ASP A 922 14.48 -11.21 3.02
CA ASP A 922 13.28 -11.97 3.40
C ASP A 922 12.60 -12.68 2.22
N PHE A 923 13.29 -12.83 1.07
CA PHE A 923 12.76 -13.54 -0.11
C PHE A 923 12.33 -14.98 0.26
N PRO A 924 11.10 -15.41 -0.07
CA PRO A 924 10.60 -16.72 0.35
C PRO A 924 11.43 -17.86 -0.23
N SER A 925 11.89 -18.76 0.64
CA SER A 925 12.62 -19.96 0.23
C SER A 925 11.72 -21.00 -0.43
N CYS A 926 12.23 -21.62 -1.48
CA CYS A 926 11.88 -22.96 -1.88
C CYS A 926 12.72 -23.98 -1.07
#